data_AF-A0A2E5EBE5-F1
#
_entry.id   AF-A0A2E5EBE5-F1
#
_cell.length_a   1.000
_cell.length_b   1.000
_cell.length_c   1.000
_cell.angle_alpha   90.00
_cell.angle_beta   90.00
_cell.angle_gamma   90.00
#
_symmetry.space_group_name_H-M   'P 1'
#
loop_
_entity.id
_entity.type
_entity.pdbx_description
1 polymer ?
#
loop_
_entity_poly.entity_id
_entity_poly.type
_entity_poly.pdbx_seq_one_letter_code
_entity_poly.pdbx_strand_id
1 'polypeptide(L)'
;MEMALVAPDSGCADSSDQRPEPTAWAVRDTKMRKIGMKLNRLVSSVAKCRSAKRLGLIALGGVIGLVSPSALAELPQGGTFDPQFGGGNIVNSPAGNFQGVYLDGSNALINWDSFNVGAGDHVHFQSWTAPDSFRVLNKINQGTPSMIRGTITGNGMVGMVNPAGVVFFGSSVVNVGSLLAASASTINTSDFLTNSKNDFALTCGNGAINILPGASLQASNHMMLVGKSVTNRGTLSAPTLLMVGGIDTGDEVTVKTLGDVISLRLKGEDLGLESNADAENPDGYYSPGAGVTTPTNLGGRGVHNSGQIKASKHIAIASGDLCGFAIHNTGTINADGGIIDAVALSGLIHNTGTIDSTASNGGTVRMAAPAIVNGTGGVVSANALATPGSGDGGHVLLATHHNTVLASGSTVSANAFQGDSRGGVVNSISAHSQYIEQGSTVMARGGLSGGTGGTINVESGHLVSEGILRASAGTQGDFGQINLVTTQSMNIVGDATDIPWDASNLGTPLCSSSEISTGNSLAFVDANLRLETDGILTFHTNLDRNPSNNLRRVRGNLKISGDRVDLANAAGVTSISAEGDVVAIGDFEMAPGVYTGLQLEAGRAMNIRGDIGKSSPLQSVTMAAGDFIAIGDPENLMTNGMIRADGDIRFNPDGNSWLENTGVATVSVFADNYEVTSTLCDVTFGEMQAISTAGNLSINAANRITVGDVTAAGDLDVTAPDIQILLRDGVQVWNSQGEFTSPGTGIIASGEISFSSNPNFDLTSGLNAPVFASSQGVVTNGLLADQEWGAIENFDHNMLATDEAGPMLLGLLEPGFDVPVEPVDPVDPVNPVIPVDPINPEPNVPVDPIPVDPVNPSPVDPTPVDTVTPELGDSLAADSQIGLDDQMLVSDIESEINIDATPNPLSLIDFGVEVKTTEGGQRAPLVNDFAADIVGGGSGMIQISQQRLDMNVAAQAALQYEAVITSQPGIGPDAVAQRNTAQIASSLNQAYNEYASSNAGSSGEDFASWLNTSGADPQAKSYLDGMQSSFTDLGNAGLNSAEVGRSSLFVANKILASSDSALSPQILAQAMAPKQ
;
A
#
# COMPACT_ATOMS: atom_id res chain seq x y z
N MET A 1 -40.68 -1.26 37.44
CA MET A 1 -41.00 -1.60 38.84
C MET A 1 -41.16 -0.28 39.60
N GLU A 2 -41.87 -0.27 40.72
CA GLU A 2 -42.08 0.91 41.60
C GLU A 2 -40.78 1.26 42.39
N MET A 3 -40.59 2.41 43.07
CA MET A 3 -41.48 3.54 43.40
C MET A 3 -40.72 4.87 43.68
N ALA A 4 -41.50 5.94 43.95
CA ALA A 4 -41.18 7.32 44.40
C ALA A 4 -40.15 7.47 45.56
N LEU A 5 -39.61 8.67 45.88
CA LEU A 5 -40.19 9.88 46.54
C LEU A 5 -39.11 11.03 46.56
N VAL A 6 -39.33 12.35 46.75
CA VAL A 6 -40.48 13.30 46.69
C VAL A 6 -39.95 14.78 46.74
N ALA A 7 -40.80 15.82 46.58
CA ALA A 7 -40.48 17.27 46.59
C ALA A 7 -41.02 18.00 47.88
N PRO A 8 -41.20 19.34 48.03
CA PRO A 8 -40.97 20.51 47.12
C PRO A 8 -40.35 21.79 47.78
N ASP A 9 -40.21 22.89 47.02
CA ASP A 9 -40.82 24.20 47.40
C ASP A 9 -40.94 25.23 46.22
N SER A 10 -41.63 26.35 46.45
CA SER A 10 -42.07 27.44 45.53
C SER A 10 -41.03 28.14 44.61
N GLY A 11 -41.38 28.89 43.53
CA GLY A 11 -42.69 29.21 42.91
C GLY A 11 -42.70 30.52 42.07
N CYS A 12 -43.76 30.74 41.25
CA CYS A 12 -44.05 31.92 40.38
C CYS A 12 -43.18 32.12 39.11
N ALA A 13 -43.70 32.56 37.94
CA ALA A 13 -45.10 32.68 37.47
C ALA A 13 -45.21 32.77 35.92
N ASP A 14 -46.26 32.14 35.37
CA ASP A 14 -47.19 32.56 34.27
C ASP A 14 -46.66 33.35 33.04
N SER A 15 -47.07 33.09 31.79
CA SER A 15 -48.23 32.38 31.21
C SER A 15 -47.86 31.94 29.75
N SER A 16 -48.61 31.20 28.92
CA SER A 16 -49.87 30.39 28.96
C SER A 16 -49.98 29.67 27.58
N ASP A 17 -50.82 28.67 27.28
CA ASP A 17 -51.89 27.98 28.02
C ASP A 17 -51.88 26.44 27.77
N GLN A 18 -52.67 25.94 26.80
CA GLN A 18 -53.07 24.52 26.65
C GLN A 18 -53.05 24.08 25.16
N ARG A 19 -52.57 22.87 24.76
CA ARG A 19 -52.83 21.44 25.15
C ARG A 19 -54.11 20.85 24.48
N PRO A 20 -54.26 19.50 24.34
CA PRO A 20 -53.29 18.51 23.82
C PRO A 20 -53.93 17.34 22.99
N GLU A 21 -53.11 16.44 22.45
CA GLU A 21 -53.24 14.96 22.29
C GLU A 21 -54.56 14.21 21.86
N PRO A 22 -54.47 13.01 21.21
CA PRO A 22 -55.59 12.37 20.50
C PRO A 22 -56.20 11.08 21.13
N THR A 23 -57.42 10.69 20.73
CA THR A 23 -57.97 9.31 20.94
C THR A 23 -59.00 8.83 19.88
N ALA A 24 -58.65 7.72 19.19
CA ALA A 24 -59.42 6.48 18.95
C ALA A 24 -60.88 6.38 18.36
N TRP A 25 -61.08 5.26 17.62
CA TRP A 25 -62.22 4.28 17.57
C TRP A 25 -63.58 4.49 16.81
N ALA A 26 -64.24 3.32 16.57
CA ALA A 26 -65.57 3.00 15.94
C ALA A 26 -65.74 3.19 14.41
N VAL A 27 -66.24 2.29 13.53
CA VAL A 27 -66.94 0.95 13.52
C VAL A 27 -68.48 0.94 13.29
N ARG A 28 -68.95 0.62 12.05
CA ARG A 28 -70.04 -0.39 11.74
C ARG A 28 -70.49 -0.53 10.25
N ASP A 29 -71.06 -1.70 9.95
CA ASP A 29 -71.75 -2.19 8.72
C ASP A 29 -73.02 -1.39 8.29
N THR A 30 -73.71 -1.54 7.13
CA THR A 30 -74.20 -2.82 6.51
C THR A 30 -74.89 -2.69 5.11
N LYS A 31 -74.90 -3.80 4.32
CA LYS A 31 -75.96 -4.33 3.40
C LYS A 31 -76.21 -3.74 1.97
N MET A 32 -76.89 -4.55 1.14
CA MET A 32 -77.14 -4.41 -0.32
C MET A 32 -78.62 -4.34 -0.75
N ARG A 33 -78.93 -3.69 -1.91
CA ARG A 33 -79.99 -3.94 -2.95
C ARG A 33 -80.44 -2.62 -3.65
N LYS A 34 -80.97 -2.54 -4.89
CA LYS A 34 -80.94 -3.34 -6.16
C LYS A 34 -81.67 -2.60 -7.32
N ILE A 35 -81.30 -2.85 -8.59
CA ILE A 35 -82.10 -2.72 -9.86
C ILE A 35 -82.36 -1.31 -10.48
N GLY A 36 -82.10 -1.17 -11.79
CA GLY A 36 -82.61 -0.10 -12.69
C GLY A 36 -82.23 -0.30 -14.18
N MET A 37 -83.22 -0.48 -15.08
CA MET A 37 -83.11 -0.72 -16.54
C MET A 37 -82.82 0.57 -17.37
N LYS A 38 -82.45 0.66 -18.67
CA LYS A 38 -82.07 -0.18 -19.86
C LYS A 38 -81.46 0.80 -20.93
N LEU A 39 -80.91 0.50 -22.12
CA LEU A 39 -80.68 -0.67 -23.01
C LEU A 39 -79.19 -0.54 -23.55
N ASN A 40 -78.61 -0.95 -24.70
CA ASN A 40 -78.89 -1.65 -25.98
C ASN A 40 -77.55 -2.37 -26.38
N ARG A 41 -77.51 -3.60 -26.91
CA ARG A 41 -77.59 -4.08 -28.33
C ARG A 41 -76.51 -3.54 -29.28
N LEU A 42 -75.71 -4.37 -29.98
CA LEU A 42 -75.58 -5.85 -30.15
C LEU A 42 -74.08 -6.15 -30.55
N VAL A 43 -73.54 -7.36 -30.81
CA VAL A 43 -74.02 -8.70 -31.25
C VAL A 43 -73.34 -9.83 -30.38
N SER A 44 -73.57 -11.10 -30.74
CA SER A 44 -73.02 -12.39 -30.30
C SER A 44 -71.81 -12.86 -31.18
N SER A 45 -71.22 -14.07 -31.21
CA SER A 45 -71.48 -15.48 -30.76
C SER A 45 -70.23 -16.38 -31.04
N VAL A 46 -69.98 -17.64 -30.61
CA VAL A 46 -70.45 -18.56 -29.53
C VAL A 46 -69.53 -19.83 -29.46
N ALA A 47 -69.19 -20.30 -28.23
CA ALA A 47 -68.81 -21.68 -27.76
C ALA A 47 -67.74 -22.62 -28.40
N LYS A 48 -66.92 -23.22 -27.49
CA LYS A 48 -66.48 -24.65 -27.31
C LYS A 48 -66.17 -25.59 -28.50
N CYS A 49 -65.10 -26.38 -28.36
CA CYS A 49 -65.14 -27.83 -28.68
C CYS A 49 -64.11 -28.68 -27.88
N ARG A 50 -64.21 -30.02 -27.95
CA ARG A 50 -63.31 -31.04 -27.34
C ARG A 50 -63.01 -32.17 -28.36
N SER A 51 -61.76 -32.65 -28.35
CA SER A 51 -61.30 -34.03 -28.63
C SER A 51 -61.78 -34.86 -29.85
N ALA A 52 -60.79 -35.25 -30.68
CA ALA A 52 -60.52 -36.61 -31.22
C ALA A 52 -61.18 -37.15 -32.52
N LYS A 53 -60.28 -37.58 -33.45
CA LYS A 53 -60.29 -38.80 -34.33
C LYS A 53 -61.53 -39.08 -35.21
N ARG A 54 -61.45 -39.39 -36.52
CA ARG A 54 -60.56 -40.36 -37.24
C ARG A 54 -60.84 -40.35 -38.78
N LEU A 55 -59.86 -40.75 -39.61
CA LEU A 55 -59.93 -41.05 -41.09
C LEU A 55 -60.33 -39.88 -42.05
N GLY A 56 -59.85 -39.80 -43.31
CA GLY A 56 -58.73 -40.51 -43.97
C GLY A 56 -58.81 -40.58 -45.52
N LEU A 57 -57.69 -40.28 -46.23
CA LEU A 57 -57.44 -40.45 -47.69
C LEU A 57 -58.31 -39.55 -48.64
N ILE A 58 -57.88 -39.09 -49.83
CA ILE A 58 -56.76 -39.45 -50.75
C ILE A 58 -56.13 -38.17 -51.41
N ALA A 59 -55.00 -38.32 -52.11
CA ALA A 59 -54.26 -37.26 -52.85
C ALA A 59 -55.07 -36.62 -54.02
N LEU A 60 -54.69 -35.49 -54.66
CA LEU A 60 -53.39 -35.22 -55.31
C LEU A 60 -53.21 -33.73 -55.72
N GLY A 61 -51.97 -33.22 -55.67
CA GLY A 61 -51.51 -32.08 -56.49
C GLY A 61 -51.47 -30.69 -55.82
N GLY A 62 -50.26 -30.13 -55.65
CA GLY A 62 -50.06 -28.75 -55.20
C GLY A 62 -48.71 -28.52 -54.49
N VAL A 63 -47.64 -28.27 -55.23
CA VAL A 63 -46.34 -27.87 -54.66
C VAL A 63 -46.33 -26.36 -54.42
N ILE A 64 -46.37 -25.94 -53.17
CA ILE A 64 -46.00 -24.59 -52.72
C ILE A 64 -45.07 -24.77 -51.51
N GLY A 65 -43.91 -24.13 -51.55
CA GLY A 65 -42.83 -24.35 -50.57
C GLY A 65 -43.10 -23.73 -49.21
N LEU A 66 -42.57 -24.36 -48.17
CA LEU A 66 -42.35 -23.74 -46.86
C LEU A 66 -41.25 -22.68 -46.99
N VAL A 67 -41.63 -21.45 -47.33
CA VAL A 67 -40.76 -20.28 -47.16
C VAL A 67 -40.89 -19.83 -45.71
N SER A 68 -39.95 -20.25 -44.87
CA SER A 68 -39.71 -19.57 -43.59
C SER A 68 -39.45 -18.08 -43.89
N PRO A 69 -40.11 -17.13 -43.23
CA PRO A 69 -39.77 -15.73 -43.41
C PRO A 69 -38.34 -15.52 -42.90
N SER A 70 -37.42 -15.19 -43.80
CA SER A 70 -36.10 -14.69 -43.43
C SER A 70 -36.30 -13.50 -42.49
N ALA A 71 -35.48 -13.42 -41.43
CA ALA A 71 -35.30 -12.14 -40.76
C ALA A 71 -34.82 -11.13 -41.82
N LEU A 72 -35.49 -9.98 -41.93
CA LEU A 72 -35.00 -8.91 -42.78
C LEU A 72 -33.75 -8.34 -42.11
N ALA A 73 -32.64 -8.35 -42.82
CA ALA A 73 -31.37 -7.80 -42.35
C ALA A 73 -31.52 -6.33 -41.95
N GLU A 74 -31.01 -6.00 -40.77
CA GLU A 74 -31.07 -4.66 -40.18
C GLU A 74 -29.73 -3.97 -40.43
N LEU A 75 -29.49 -3.57 -41.68
CA LEU A 75 -28.28 -2.82 -42.09
C LEU A 75 -28.49 -1.30 -42.04
N PRO A 76 -27.43 -0.48 -42.04
CA PRO A 76 -27.52 0.98 -42.15
C PRO A 76 -28.25 1.45 -43.42
N GLN A 77 -29.02 2.53 -43.31
CA GLN A 77 -29.94 3.05 -44.34
C GLN A 77 -29.73 4.56 -44.60
N GLY A 78 -29.96 4.99 -45.85
CA GLY A 78 -29.89 6.40 -46.24
C GLY A 78 -28.47 6.97 -46.36
N GLY A 79 -27.44 6.12 -46.42
CA GLY A 79 -26.05 6.54 -46.48
C GLY A 79 -25.72 7.40 -47.71
N THR A 80 -25.24 8.61 -47.45
CA THR A 80 -24.84 9.59 -48.48
C THR A 80 -23.47 10.18 -48.15
N PHE A 81 -22.52 10.05 -49.07
CA PHE A 81 -21.19 10.66 -48.95
C PHE A 81 -21.27 12.18 -49.04
N ASP A 82 -20.54 12.89 -48.18
CA ASP A 82 -20.36 14.34 -48.30
C ASP A 82 -19.23 14.65 -49.30
N PRO A 83 -19.52 15.32 -50.43
CA PRO A 83 -18.55 15.56 -51.49
C PRO A 83 -17.42 16.52 -51.10
N GLN A 84 -17.47 17.16 -49.93
CA GLN A 84 -16.35 17.96 -49.41
C GLN A 84 -15.26 17.10 -48.76
N PHE A 85 -15.60 15.89 -48.30
CA PHE A 85 -14.74 15.08 -47.42
C PHE A 85 -14.42 13.69 -47.95
N GLY A 86 -15.07 13.21 -49.01
CA GLY A 86 -14.71 11.97 -49.68
C GLY A 86 -15.75 11.45 -50.67
N GLY A 87 -15.42 10.32 -51.30
CA GLY A 87 -16.28 9.59 -52.22
C GLY A 87 -16.16 8.08 -51.98
N GLY A 88 -17.12 7.32 -52.51
CA GLY A 88 -17.14 5.87 -52.38
C GLY A 88 -18.46 5.25 -52.83
N ASN A 89 -18.64 3.98 -52.48
CA ASN A 89 -19.82 3.18 -52.82
C ASN A 89 -20.27 2.31 -51.63
N ILE A 90 -21.59 2.16 -51.46
CA ILE A 90 -22.21 1.34 -50.41
C ILE A 90 -22.92 0.17 -51.10
N VAL A 91 -22.45 -1.05 -50.84
CA VAL A 91 -22.87 -2.28 -51.55
C VAL A 91 -23.43 -3.29 -50.57
N ASN A 92 -24.74 -3.54 -50.67
CA ASN A 92 -25.39 -4.64 -49.93
C ASN A 92 -25.19 -5.97 -50.71
N SER A 93 -24.97 -7.07 -49.98
CA SER A 93 -24.82 -8.39 -50.59
C SER A 93 -26.15 -8.93 -51.14
N PRO A 94 -26.14 -9.88 -52.11
CA PRO A 94 -27.36 -10.54 -52.59
C PRO A 94 -28.11 -11.35 -51.51
N ALA A 95 -27.44 -11.69 -50.40
CA ALA A 95 -28.05 -12.34 -49.24
C ALA A 95 -28.71 -11.35 -48.26
N GLY A 96 -28.45 -10.04 -48.43
CA GLY A 96 -28.99 -8.96 -47.61
C GLY A 96 -28.27 -8.72 -46.28
N ASN A 97 -27.50 -9.67 -45.76
CA ASN A 97 -26.89 -9.60 -44.41
C ASN A 97 -25.47 -9.00 -44.34
N PHE A 98 -24.98 -8.41 -45.44
CA PHE A 98 -23.64 -7.80 -45.47
C PHE A 98 -23.68 -6.47 -46.24
N GLN A 99 -23.05 -5.43 -45.70
CA GLN A 99 -22.86 -4.13 -46.34
C GLN A 99 -21.37 -3.78 -46.40
N GLY A 100 -20.82 -3.70 -47.61
CA GLY A 100 -19.50 -3.15 -47.86
C GLY A 100 -19.58 -1.64 -48.10
N VAL A 101 -18.82 -0.86 -47.33
CA VAL A 101 -18.65 0.59 -47.48
C VAL A 101 -17.24 0.83 -48.01
N TYR A 102 -17.15 1.05 -49.31
CA TYR A 102 -15.89 1.17 -50.04
C TYR A 102 -15.56 2.64 -50.30
N LEU A 103 -14.40 3.10 -49.84
CA LEU A 103 -13.93 4.47 -49.98
C LEU A 103 -12.98 4.60 -51.18
N ASP A 104 -13.16 5.65 -51.98
CA ASP A 104 -12.28 5.96 -53.10
C ASP A 104 -10.94 6.55 -52.60
N GLY A 105 -11.00 7.37 -51.54
CA GLY A 105 -9.86 8.06 -50.93
C GLY A 105 -9.48 7.48 -49.56
N SER A 106 -8.57 8.18 -48.87
CA SER A 106 -8.26 7.90 -47.46
C SER A 106 -9.36 8.37 -46.51
N ASN A 107 -10.12 9.40 -46.88
CA ASN A 107 -11.07 10.07 -45.98
C ASN A 107 -12.50 10.01 -46.54
N ALA A 108 -13.49 9.97 -45.65
CA ALA A 108 -14.90 10.19 -45.99
C ALA A 108 -15.73 10.68 -44.79
N LEU A 109 -16.69 11.57 -45.07
CA LEU A 109 -17.88 11.77 -44.23
C LEU A 109 -19.07 11.07 -44.93
N ILE A 110 -19.84 10.30 -44.18
CA ILE A 110 -21.10 9.70 -44.62
C ILE A 110 -22.22 10.11 -43.66
N ASN A 111 -23.28 10.71 -44.21
CA ASN A 111 -24.50 11.04 -43.48
C ASN A 111 -25.51 9.90 -43.67
N TRP A 112 -26.13 9.42 -42.59
CA TRP A 112 -27.06 8.28 -42.57
C TRP A 112 -28.41 8.65 -41.97
N ASP A 113 -29.51 8.22 -42.58
CA ASP A 113 -30.85 8.31 -41.98
C ASP A 113 -30.96 7.40 -40.74
N SER A 114 -30.32 6.23 -40.77
CA SER A 114 -30.15 5.36 -39.60
C SER A 114 -28.94 4.45 -39.74
N PHE A 115 -28.27 4.15 -38.62
CA PHE A 115 -27.17 3.18 -38.57
C PHE A 115 -27.43 2.20 -37.44
N ASN A 116 -27.86 1.00 -37.82
CA ASN A 116 -28.11 -0.16 -36.97
C ASN A 116 -27.50 -1.38 -37.68
N VAL A 117 -27.16 -2.42 -36.93
CA VAL A 117 -26.57 -3.67 -37.48
C VAL A 117 -27.22 -4.86 -36.77
N GLY A 118 -28.05 -5.64 -37.47
CA GLY A 118 -28.77 -6.78 -36.89
C GLY A 118 -27.89 -7.96 -36.49
N ALA A 119 -28.44 -8.88 -35.69
CA ALA A 119 -27.69 -10.04 -35.20
C ALA A 119 -27.42 -11.04 -36.34
N GLY A 120 -26.15 -11.22 -36.72
CA GLY A 120 -25.76 -11.98 -37.91
C GLY A 120 -25.68 -11.14 -39.21
N ASP A 121 -25.90 -9.82 -39.09
CA ASP A 121 -25.58 -8.86 -40.14
C ASP A 121 -24.17 -8.28 -39.95
N HIS A 122 -23.55 -7.87 -41.05
CA HIS A 122 -22.15 -7.44 -41.08
C HIS A 122 -21.98 -6.11 -41.84
N VAL A 123 -21.24 -5.16 -41.28
CA VAL A 123 -20.76 -3.97 -41.98
C VAL A 123 -19.23 -4.02 -42.09
N HIS A 124 -18.71 -3.73 -43.28
CA HIS A 124 -17.27 -3.74 -43.57
C HIS A 124 -16.86 -2.44 -44.25
N PHE A 125 -15.91 -1.70 -43.63
CA PHE A 125 -15.32 -0.49 -44.18
C PHE A 125 -13.96 -0.81 -44.80
N GLN A 126 -13.71 -0.33 -46.02
CA GLN A 126 -12.44 -0.52 -46.74
C GLN A 126 -12.13 0.69 -47.62
N SER A 127 -10.87 1.11 -47.69
CA SER A 127 -10.37 2.01 -48.73
C SER A 127 -9.52 1.25 -49.75
N TRP A 128 -9.61 1.62 -51.02
CA TRP A 128 -8.74 1.09 -52.08
C TRP A 128 -7.39 1.81 -52.18
N THR A 129 -7.28 3.01 -51.61
CA THR A 129 -6.09 3.87 -51.69
C THR A 129 -5.33 3.99 -50.37
N ALA A 130 -5.98 3.70 -49.23
CA ALA A 130 -5.39 3.71 -47.90
C ALA A 130 -5.97 2.57 -47.02
N PRO A 131 -5.73 1.29 -47.37
CA PRO A 131 -6.47 0.15 -46.81
C PRO A 131 -6.45 0.06 -45.29
N ASP A 132 -5.32 0.39 -44.65
CA ASP A 132 -5.09 0.24 -43.20
C ASP A 132 -4.99 1.60 -42.46
N SER A 133 -5.21 2.71 -43.16
CA SER A 133 -5.03 4.07 -42.61
C SER A 133 -6.16 5.06 -42.97
N PHE A 134 -7.25 4.57 -43.57
CA PHE A 134 -8.41 5.39 -43.90
C PHE A 134 -9.13 5.93 -42.65
N ARG A 135 -9.88 7.01 -42.82
CA ARG A 135 -10.78 7.59 -41.80
C ARG A 135 -12.18 7.78 -42.37
N VAL A 136 -13.18 7.18 -41.74
CA VAL A 136 -14.59 7.37 -42.09
C VAL A 136 -15.37 7.89 -40.89
N LEU A 137 -15.98 9.07 -41.04
CA LEU A 137 -16.92 9.61 -40.07
C LEU A 137 -18.34 9.29 -40.52
N ASN A 138 -19.07 8.50 -39.74
CA ASN A 138 -20.49 8.24 -39.94
C ASN A 138 -21.28 9.19 -39.02
N LYS A 139 -22.09 10.08 -39.60
CA LYS A 139 -23.02 10.95 -38.85
C LYS A 139 -24.44 10.42 -39.02
N ILE A 140 -25.12 10.12 -37.92
CA ILE A 140 -26.42 9.45 -37.92
C ILE A 140 -27.52 10.43 -37.50
N ASN A 141 -28.52 10.60 -38.36
CA ASN A 141 -29.66 11.51 -38.15
C ASN A 141 -30.94 10.76 -37.71
N GLN A 142 -30.80 9.79 -36.80
CA GLN A 142 -31.95 9.04 -36.26
C GLN A 142 -32.27 9.49 -34.83
N GLY A 143 -33.56 9.57 -34.48
CA GLY A 143 -34.02 10.03 -33.16
C GLY A 143 -33.86 9.02 -32.01
N THR A 144 -33.04 7.98 -32.19
CA THR A 144 -32.88 6.84 -31.26
C THR A 144 -31.42 6.38 -31.20
N PRO A 145 -30.99 5.69 -30.13
CA PRO A 145 -29.65 5.11 -30.09
C PRO A 145 -29.38 4.16 -31.26
N SER A 146 -28.15 4.14 -31.77
CA SER A 146 -27.72 3.17 -32.79
C SER A 146 -27.64 1.77 -32.20
N MET A 147 -28.39 0.82 -32.77
CA MET A 147 -28.56 -0.54 -32.28
C MET A 147 -27.59 -1.48 -33.00
N ILE A 148 -26.46 -1.80 -32.36
CA ILE A 148 -25.40 -2.63 -32.95
C ILE A 148 -25.45 -4.01 -32.30
N ARG A 149 -25.94 -5.00 -33.05
CA ARG A 149 -26.13 -6.41 -32.66
C ARG A 149 -25.25 -7.36 -33.46
N GLY A 150 -24.85 -6.97 -34.67
CA GLY A 150 -23.96 -7.72 -35.55
C GLY A 150 -22.52 -7.22 -35.54
N THR A 151 -21.82 -7.46 -36.64
CA THR A 151 -20.37 -7.20 -36.75
C THR A 151 -20.08 -5.90 -37.48
N ILE A 152 -19.09 -5.14 -37.01
CA ILE A 152 -18.47 -4.02 -37.72
C ILE A 152 -16.98 -4.30 -37.89
N THR A 153 -16.45 -4.16 -39.11
CA THR A 153 -15.02 -4.39 -39.41
C THR A 153 -14.45 -3.29 -40.30
N GLY A 154 -13.13 -3.07 -40.22
CA GLY A 154 -12.39 -2.25 -41.19
C GLY A 154 -11.07 -1.71 -40.63
N ASN A 155 -9.97 -1.92 -41.35
CA ASN A 155 -8.61 -1.73 -40.82
C ASN A 155 -8.23 -0.26 -40.50
N GLY A 156 -9.02 0.72 -40.95
CA GLY A 156 -8.84 2.15 -40.65
C GLY A 156 -9.62 2.64 -39.41
N MET A 157 -9.73 3.96 -39.28
CA MET A 157 -10.51 4.63 -38.23
C MET A 157 -11.99 4.73 -38.62
N VAL A 158 -12.87 4.16 -37.81
CA VAL A 158 -14.33 4.23 -37.95
C VAL A 158 -14.92 5.11 -36.84
N GLY A 159 -15.40 6.29 -37.22
CA GLY A 159 -16.17 7.17 -36.35
C GLY A 159 -17.68 6.96 -36.53
N MET A 160 -18.42 7.00 -35.43
CA MET A 160 -19.88 6.89 -35.36
C MET A 160 -20.42 7.96 -34.41
N VAL A 161 -21.13 8.95 -34.96
CA VAL A 161 -21.70 10.07 -34.21
C VAL A 161 -23.22 10.07 -34.32
N ASN A 162 -23.90 9.76 -33.21
CA ASN A 162 -25.35 9.76 -33.10
C ASN A 162 -25.76 10.56 -31.84
N PRO A 163 -26.43 11.72 -31.96
CA PRO A 163 -26.83 12.55 -30.80
C PRO A 163 -27.74 11.84 -29.78
N ALA A 164 -28.38 10.74 -30.17
CA ALA A 164 -29.21 9.89 -29.31
C ALA A 164 -28.46 8.68 -28.71
N GLY A 165 -27.18 8.50 -29.03
CA GLY A 165 -26.28 7.49 -28.43
C GLY A 165 -26.08 6.22 -29.25
N VAL A 166 -25.36 5.25 -28.67
CA VAL A 166 -24.98 3.98 -29.32
C VAL A 166 -25.10 2.84 -28.31
N VAL A 167 -25.65 1.69 -28.74
CA VAL A 167 -25.84 0.49 -27.92
C VAL A 167 -25.27 -0.72 -28.65
N PHE A 168 -24.20 -1.28 -28.09
CA PHE A 168 -23.56 -2.53 -28.51
C PHE A 168 -24.15 -3.68 -27.68
N PHE A 169 -24.85 -4.60 -28.34
CA PHE A 169 -25.54 -5.73 -27.73
C PHE A 169 -24.62 -6.94 -27.56
N GLY A 170 -25.00 -7.91 -26.72
CA GLY A 170 -24.16 -9.07 -26.37
C GLY A 170 -23.70 -10.01 -27.49
N SER A 171 -24.14 -9.79 -28.74
CA SER A 171 -23.68 -10.48 -29.94
C SER A 171 -22.81 -9.62 -30.87
N SER A 172 -22.58 -8.33 -30.54
CA SER A 172 -21.86 -7.41 -31.40
C SER A 172 -20.35 -7.58 -31.29
N VAL A 173 -19.69 -7.61 -32.44
CA VAL A 173 -18.23 -7.66 -32.56
C VAL A 173 -17.78 -6.47 -33.40
N VAL A 174 -16.95 -5.60 -32.82
CA VAL A 174 -16.28 -4.51 -33.55
C VAL A 174 -14.79 -4.83 -33.59
N ASN A 175 -14.21 -4.83 -34.79
CA ASN A 175 -12.77 -5.01 -34.99
C ASN A 175 -12.29 -4.02 -36.07
N VAL A 176 -11.64 -2.94 -35.64
CA VAL A 176 -11.26 -1.81 -36.51
C VAL A 176 -9.85 -1.31 -36.21
N GLY A 177 -9.28 -0.45 -37.08
CA GLY A 177 -7.99 0.20 -36.79
C GLY A 177 -8.09 1.17 -35.61
N SER A 178 -9.12 2.01 -35.60
CA SER A 178 -9.47 2.90 -34.49
C SER A 178 -10.99 3.07 -34.43
N LEU A 179 -11.56 3.26 -33.23
CA LEU A 179 -13.00 3.45 -33.02
C LEU A 179 -13.28 4.78 -32.33
N LEU A 180 -14.19 5.60 -32.89
CA LEU A 180 -14.88 6.65 -32.15
C LEU A 180 -16.37 6.32 -32.11
N ALA A 181 -16.96 6.16 -30.92
CA ALA A 181 -18.40 6.05 -30.73
C ALA A 181 -18.87 7.17 -29.81
N ALA A 182 -19.56 8.17 -30.38
CA ALA A 182 -19.89 9.41 -29.69
C ALA A 182 -21.38 9.79 -29.75
N SER A 183 -21.92 10.16 -28.59
CA SER A 183 -23.11 10.99 -28.49
C SER A 183 -22.69 12.46 -28.53
N ALA A 184 -22.65 13.01 -29.74
CA ALA A 184 -22.28 14.40 -29.99
C ALA A 184 -23.34 15.09 -30.84
N SER A 185 -23.63 16.35 -30.52
CA SER A 185 -24.47 17.24 -31.33
C SER A 185 -23.66 17.89 -32.46
N THR A 186 -22.36 18.14 -32.23
CA THR A 186 -21.40 18.58 -33.24
C THR A 186 -20.05 17.88 -33.07
N ILE A 187 -19.24 17.84 -34.12
CA ILE A 187 -17.84 17.39 -34.11
C ILE A 187 -17.08 18.17 -35.20
N ASN A 188 -15.85 18.61 -34.92
CA ASN A 188 -15.02 19.19 -35.96
C ASN A 188 -14.60 18.09 -36.95
N THR A 189 -15.30 18.06 -38.08
CA THR A 189 -15.16 17.01 -39.09
C THR A 189 -13.84 17.13 -39.86
N SER A 190 -13.36 18.36 -40.06
CA SER A 190 -12.06 18.61 -40.70
C SER A 190 -10.92 18.07 -39.85
N ASP A 191 -10.93 18.35 -38.55
CA ASP A 191 -9.89 17.90 -37.62
C ASP A 191 -9.90 16.36 -37.52
N PHE A 192 -11.08 15.76 -37.26
CA PHE A 192 -11.21 14.29 -37.17
C PHE A 192 -10.68 13.56 -38.41
N LEU A 193 -10.99 14.07 -39.62
CA LEU A 193 -10.58 13.42 -40.86
C LEU A 193 -9.16 13.78 -41.31
N THR A 194 -8.64 14.97 -41.03
CA THR A 194 -7.37 15.46 -41.62
C THR A 194 -6.24 15.71 -40.62
N ASN A 195 -6.51 15.84 -39.31
CA ASN A 195 -5.47 16.00 -38.32
C ASN A 195 -4.75 14.67 -38.06
N SER A 196 -3.49 14.58 -38.49
CA SER A 196 -2.64 13.41 -38.28
C SER A 196 -2.38 13.10 -36.80
N LYS A 197 -2.49 14.09 -35.91
CA LYS A 197 -2.39 13.93 -34.44
C LYS A 197 -3.65 13.40 -33.78
N ASN A 198 -4.74 13.20 -34.52
CA ASN A 198 -6.06 12.81 -33.99
C ASN A 198 -6.66 13.80 -32.97
N ASP A 199 -6.16 15.04 -32.87
CA ASP A 199 -6.80 16.06 -32.03
C ASP A 199 -8.07 16.56 -32.72
N PHE A 200 -9.19 16.62 -32.00
CA PHE A 200 -10.46 17.19 -32.46
C PHE A 200 -11.37 17.57 -31.29
N ALA A 201 -12.24 18.56 -31.51
CA ALA A 201 -13.30 18.94 -30.57
C ALA A 201 -14.66 18.36 -30.98
N LEU A 202 -15.49 18.04 -29.97
CA LEU A 202 -16.91 17.71 -30.13
C LEU A 202 -17.77 18.40 -29.07
N THR A 203 -19.02 18.69 -29.42
CA THR A 203 -20.03 19.17 -28.47
C THR A 203 -20.96 18.01 -28.12
N CYS A 204 -21.12 17.70 -26.82
CA CYS A 204 -21.86 16.52 -26.39
C CYS A 204 -23.36 16.56 -26.72
N GLY A 205 -23.94 15.37 -26.91
CA GLY A 205 -25.36 15.11 -27.11
C GLY A 205 -25.97 14.34 -25.94
N ASN A 206 -27.29 14.36 -25.81
CA ASN A 206 -28.00 13.80 -24.64
C ASN A 206 -28.02 12.25 -24.58
N GLY A 207 -27.54 11.56 -25.63
CA GLY A 207 -27.44 10.10 -25.68
C GLY A 207 -26.30 9.52 -24.83
N ALA A 208 -26.40 8.21 -24.56
CA ALA A 208 -25.41 7.43 -23.81
C ALA A 208 -24.74 6.37 -24.71
N ILE A 209 -23.54 5.95 -24.35
CA ILE A 209 -22.81 4.86 -24.99
C ILE A 209 -22.89 3.63 -24.08
N ASN A 210 -23.49 2.54 -24.57
CA ASN A 210 -23.75 1.33 -23.79
C ASN A 210 -23.13 0.10 -24.46
N ILE A 211 -22.29 -0.62 -23.72
CA ILE A 211 -21.70 -1.89 -24.15
C ILE A 211 -22.26 -2.98 -23.22
N LEU A 212 -23.12 -3.83 -23.76
CA LEU A 212 -23.86 -4.84 -22.99
C LEU A 212 -23.05 -6.14 -22.82
N PRO A 213 -23.40 -7.00 -21.83
CA PRO A 213 -22.66 -8.25 -21.58
C PRO A 213 -22.56 -9.14 -22.81
N GLY A 214 -21.34 -9.56 -23.15
CA GLY A 214 -21.01 -10.36 -24.34
C GLY A 214 -20.50 -9.55 -25.54
N ALA A 215 -20.70 -8.23 -25.58
CA ALA A 215 -20.16 -7.40 -26.66
C ALA A 215 -18.63 -7.31 -26.60
N SER A 216 -17.96 -7.44 -27.75
CA SER A 216 -16.51 -7.30 -27.88
C SER A 216 -16.18 -6.17 -28.85
N LEU A 217 -15.50 -5.14 -28.34
CA LEU A 217 -14.98 -4.02 -29.13
C LEU A 217 -13.46 -4.09 -29.10
N GLN A 218 -12.83 -4.12 -30.27
CA GLN A 218 -11.39 -4.23 -30.46
C GLN A 218 -10.94 -3.15 -31.45
N ALA A 219 -9.90 -2.39 -31.09
CA ALA A 219 -9.28 -1.40 -31.95
C ALA A 219 -7.75 -1.55 -31.95
N SER A 220 -7.12 -1.57 -33.12
CA SER A 220 -5.67 -1.78 -33.23
C SER A 220 -4.80 -0.63 -32.71
N ASN A 221 -5.36 0.58 -32.57
CA ASN A 221 -4.63 1.76 -32.09
C ASN A 221 -5.40 2.47 -30.97
N HIS A 222 -6.53 3.12 -31.30
CA HIS A 222 -7.26 4.00 -30.39
C HIS A 222 -8.74 3.63 -30.29
N MET A 223 -9.30 3.66 -29.07
CA MET A 223 -10.75 3.58 -28.84
C MET A 223 -11.23 4.77 -28.03
N MET A 224 -12.21 5.51 -28.54
CA MET A 224 -12.77 6.71 -27.92
C MET A 224 -14.30 6.57 -27.78
N LEU A 225 -14.79 6.57 -26.54
CA LEU A 225 -16.20 6.39 -26.19
C LEU A 225 -16.69 7.64 -25.43
N VAL A 226 -17.61 8.41 -26.01
CA VAL A 226 -18.01 9.72 -25.45
C VAL A 226 -19.53 9.86 -25.44
N GLY A 227 -20.10 10.35 -24.33
CA GLY A 227 -21.51 10.73 -24.30
C GLY A 227 -21.98 11.20 -22.93
N LYS A 228 -23.30 11.36 -22.76
CA LYS A 228 -23.87 11.78 -21.47
C LYS A 228 -23.54 10.80 -20.34
N SER A 229 -23.53 9.51 -20.65
CA SER A 229 -22.88 8.49 -19.83
C SER A 229 -22.30 7.39 -20.71
N VAL A 230 -21.28 6.70 -20.19
CA VAL A 230 -20.62 5.57 -20.85
C VAL A 230 -20.63 4.37 -19.91
N THR A 231 -21.29 3.29 -20.32
CA THR A 231 -21.40 2.06 -19.51
C THR A 231 -20.78 0.88 -20.24
N ASN A 232 -19.68 0.34 -19.71
CA ASN A 232 -19.09 -0.92 -20.14
C ASN A 232 -19.57 -2.10 -19.29
N ARG A 233 -20.04 -3.14 -19.95
CA ARG A 233 -20.37 -4.46 -19.39
C ARG A 233 -19.84 -5.61 -20.26
N GLY A 234 -19.12 -5.30 -21.34
CA GLY A 234 -18.53 -6.26 -22.28
C GLY A 234 -17.01 -6.27 -22.17
N THR A 235 -16.32 -6.44 -23.31
CA THR A 235 -14.87 -6.35 -23.40
C THR A 235 -14.48 -5.23 -24.35
N LEU A 236 -13.68 -4.28 -23.85
CA LEU A 236 -13.00 -3.25 -24.64
C LEU A 236 -11.50 -3.58 -24.70
N SER A 237 -10.91 -3.51 -25.90
CA SER A 237 -9.48 -3.75 -26.10
C SER A 237 -8.89 -2.77 -27.11
N ALA A 238 -7.94 -1.93 -26.70
CA ALA A 238 -7.17 -1.05 -27.58
C ALA A 238 -5.87 -0.61 -26.87
N PRO A 239 -4.71 -0.49 -27.55
CA PRO A 239 -3.47 -0.02 -26.92
C PRO A 239 -3.65 1.28 -26.12
N THR A 240 -4.42 2.22 -26.66
CA THR A 240 -4.78 3.47 -26.02
C THR A 240 -6.31 3.67 -26.04
N LEU A 241 -6.92 3.96 -24.89
CA LEU A 241 -8.39 3.98 -24.72
C LEU A 241 -8.86 5.21 -23.94
N LEU A 242 -9.99 5.79 -24.36
CA LEU A 242 -10.64 6.96 -23.76
C LEU A 242 -12.14 6.68 -23.51
N MET A 243 -12.59 6.94 -22.28
CA MET A 243 -14.01 6.95 -21.92
C MET A 243 -14.38 8.28 -21.26
N VAL A 244 -15.35 9.01 -21.82
CA VAL A 244 -15.80 10.30 -21.29
C VAL A 244 -17.31 10.30 -21.08
N GLY A 245 -17.75 10.47 -19.83
CA GLY A 245 -19.14 10.43 -19.40
C GLY A 245 -19.49 11.50 -18.37
N GLY A 246 -20.73 11.55 -17.90
CA GLY A 246 -21.16 12.57 -16.92
C GLY A 246 -21.13 13.97 -17.50
N ILE A 247 -21.61 14.13 -18.74
CA ILE A 247 -21.53 15.39 -19.48
C ILE A 247 -22.92 15.79 -19.98
N ASP A 248 -23.24 17.08 -19.94
CA ASP A 248 -24.51 17.61 -20.38
C ASP A 248 -24.51 18.07 -21.85
N THR A 249 -25.71 18.30 -22.39
CA THR A 249 -25.87 18.62 -23.81
C THR A 249 -25.46 20.06 -24.07
N GLY A 250 -24.41 20.25 -24.88
CA GLY A 250 -23.81 21.57 -25.15
C GLY A 250 -22.40 21.74 -24.59
N ASP A 251 -21.95 20.84 -23.71
CA ASP A 251 -20.60 20.84 -23.18
C ASP A 251 -19.57 20.40 -24.24
N GLU A 252 -18.37 20.98 -24.20
CA GLU A 252 -17.27 20.65 -25.11
C GLU A 252 -16.31 19.62 -24.51
N VAL A 253 -15.92 18.66 -25.34
CA VAL A 253 -14.78 17.76 -25.12
C VAL A 253 -13.80 17.99 -26.27
N THR A 254 -12.59 18.45 -25.96
CA THR A 254 -11.47 18.44 -26.90
C THR A 254 -10.56 17.27 -26.56
N VAL A 255 -10.31 16.40 -27.53
CA VAL A 255 -9.33 15.30 -27.43
C VAL A 255 -8.05 15.74 -28.13
N LYS A 256 -6.88 15.42 -27.56
CA LYS A 256 -5.57 15.47 -28.22
C LYS A 256 -4.91 14.08 -28.11
N THR A 257 -4.12 13.63 -29.10
CA THR A 257 -3.30 12.41 -28.91
C THR A 257 -1.83 12.70 -29.11
N LEU A 258 -1.04 12.40 -28.08
CA LEU A 258 0.36 12.82 -27.94
C LEU A 258 1.23 11.56 -27.88
N GLY A 259 1.47 11.01 -29.07
CA GLY A 259 2.09 9.69 -29.22
C GLY A 259 1.16 8.60 -28.71
N ASP A 260 1.48 8.08 -27.53
CA ASP A 260 0.77 6.96 -26.91
C ASP A 260 -0.25 7.40 -25.83
N VAL A 261 -0.16 8.66 -25.37
CA VAL A 261 -1.00 9.25 -24.33
C VAL A 261 -2.15 10.06 -24.96
N ILE A 262 -3.27 10.15 -24.25
CA ILE A 262 -4.42 11.00 -24.63
C ILE A 262 -4.49 12.14 -23.64
N SER A 263 -4.38 13.36 -24.15
CA SER A 263 -4.80 14.55 -23.41
C SER A 263 -6.26 14.83 -23.70
N LEU A 264 -6.99 15.39 -22.73
CA LEU A 264 -8.32 15.89 -22.99
C LEU A 264 -8.60 17.17 -22.19
N ARG A 265 -9.29 18.09 -22.85
CA ARG A 265 -9.84 19.30 -22.25
C ARG A 265 -11.35 19.15 -22.12
N LEU A 266 -11.86 19.22 -20.90
CA LEU A 266 -13.27 19.04 -20.56
C LEU A 266 -13.83 20.34 -19.99
N LYS A 267 -14.88 20.90 -20.61
CA LYS A 267 -15.50 22.18 -20.18
C LYS A 267 -14.59 23.41 -20.18
N GLY A 268 -13.40 23.30 -20.78
CA GLY A 268 -12.38 24.34 -20.72
C GLY A 268 -11.31 24.10 -19.66
N GLU A 269 -11.45 23.08 -18.81
CA GLU A 269 -10.40 22.59 -17.92
C GLU A 269 -9.51 21.60 -18.68
N ASP A 270 -8.19 21.77 -18.63
CA ASP A 270 -7.24 20.79 -19.18
C ASP A 270 -6.87 19.82 -18.05
N LEU A 271 -6.96 18.51 -18.30
CA LEU A 271 -6.79 17.52 -17.24
C LEU A 271 -5.33 17.12 -17.00
N GLY A 272 -4.40 17.62 -17.82
CA GLY A 272 -2.96 17.43 -17.61
C GLY A 272 -2.50 15.98 -17.78
N LEU A 273 -3.28 15.12 -18.45
CA LEU A 273 -2.96 13.70 -18.61
C LEU A 273 -1.65 13.48 -19.40
N GLU A 274 -1.26 14.44 -20.24
CA GLU A 274 0.02 14.44 -20.96
C GLU A 274 1.24 14.87 -20.13
N SER A 275 1.05 15.27 -18.87
CA SER A 275 2.16 15.55 -17.98
C SER A 275 2.90 14.25 -17.61
N ASN A 276 4.19 14.39 -17.34
CA ASN A 276 5.02 13.35 -16.73
C ASN A 276 4.66 13.13 -15.24
N ALA A 277 3.57 13.71 -14.74
CA ALA A 277 3.22 13.65 -13.33
C ALA A 277 2.89 12.22 -12.89
N ASP A 278 3.21 11.87 -11.65
CA ASP A 278 2.99 10.55 -11.07
C ASP A 278 2.72 10.66 -9.56
N ALA A 279 3.14 9.67 -8.77
CA ALA A 279 2.98 9.67 -7.32
C ALA A 279 4.11 10.40 -6.57
N GLU A 280 5.29 10.56 -7.18
CA GLU A 280 6.42 11.33 -6.63
C GLU A 280 6.26 12.81 -6.95
N ASN A 281 5.91 13.13 -8.20
CA ASN A 281 5.67 14.50 -8.64
C ASN A 281 4.27 14.64 -9.28
N PRO A 282 3.25 15.13 -8.54
CA PRO A 282 1.91 15.33 -9.07
C PRO A 282 1.73 16.63 -9.89
N ASP A 283 2.76 17.48 -10.04
CA ASP A 283 2.60 18.79 -10.65
C ASP A 283 2.23 18.73 -12.14
N GLY A 284 1.21 19.51 -12.50
CA GLY A 284 0.66 19.52 -13.85
C GLY A 284 -0.39 18.43 -14.12
N TYR A 285 -0.65 17.50 -13.18
CA TYR A 285 -1.86 16.69 -13.19
C TYR A 285 -3.08 17.49 -12.72
N TYR A 286 -4.30 16.98 -12.95
CA TYR A 286 -5.52 17.64 -12.48
C TYR A 286 -5.62 17.61 -10.95
N SER A 287 -5.52 18.79 -10.31
CA SER A 287 -5.80 18.99 -8.89
C SER A 287 -7.30 19.22 -8.66
N PRO A 288 -8.02 18.37 -7.91
CA PRO A 288 -9.46 18.52 -7.71
C PRO A 288 -9.83 19.78 -6.92
N GLY A 289 -10.72 20.58 -7.49
CA GLY A 289 -11.50 21.54 -6.70
C GLY A 289 -12.59 20.83 -5.88
N ALA A 290 -13.27 21.58 -4.99
CA ALA A 290 -14.41 21.07 -4.22
C ALA A 290 -15.59 20.57 -5.08
N GLY A 291 -15.61 20.94 -6.37
CA GLY A 291 -16.62 20.50 -7.34
C GLY A 291 -18.05 20.83 -6.89
N VAL A 292 -18.96 19.90 -7.14
CA VAL A 292 -20.30 19.93 -6.56
C VAL A 292 -20.25 19.23 -5.20
N THR A 293 -20.35 19.99 -4.12
CA THR A 293 -20.11 19.57 -2.71
C THR A 293 -21.09 18.54 -2.13
N THR A 294 -21.93 17.92 -2.95
CA THR A 294 -22.72 16.74 -2.58
C THR A 294 -22.93 15.83 -3.80
N PRO A 295 -22.86 14.49 -3.64
CA PRO A 295 -23.35 13.49 -4.59
C PRO A 295 -24.87 13.54 -4.84
N THR A 296 -25.39 14.67 -5.33
CA THR A 296 -26.83 14.98 -5.44
C THR A 296 -27.70 13.96 -6.19
N ASN A 297 -27.10 13.09 -7.01
CA ASN A 297 -27.78 12.00 -7.72
C ASN A 297 -27.04 10.67 -7.56
N LEU A 298 -27.14 10.03 -6.39
CA LEU A 298 -26.67 8.66 -6.14
C LEU A 298 -27.46 7.65 -6.99
N GLY A 299 -26.92 7.35 -8.17
CA GLY A 299 -27.60 6.58 -9.22
C GLY A 299 -27.34 7.15 -10.62
N GLY A 300 -27.04 8.45 -10.71
CA GLY A 300 -26.35 9.01 -11.86
C GLY A 300 -24.93 8.45 -11.91
N ARG A 301 -24.58 7.80 -13.04
CA ARG A 301 -23.25 7.27 -13.31
C ARG A 301 -22.68 7.94 -14.56
N GLY A 302 -21.52 8.59 -14.42
CA GLY A 302 -20.86 9.27 -15.53
C GLY A 302 -20.21 8.25 -16.46
N VAL A 303 -19.15 7.61 -15.96
CA VAL A 303 -18.59 6.38 -16.52
C VAL A 303 -18.84 5.22 -15.55
N HIS A 304 -19.25 4.06 -16.08
CA HIS A 304 -19.39 2.84 -15.29
C HIS A 304 -18.76 1.65 -16.01
N ASN A 305 -17.79 1.00 -15.36
CA ASN A 305 -17.27 -0.29 -15.79
C ASN A 305 -17.80 -1.42 -14.89
N SER A 306 -18.30 -2.48 -15.52
CA SER A 306 -18.64 -3.77 -14.92
C SER A 306 -18.26 -4.93 -15.85
N GLY A 307 -17.42 -4.64 -16.84
CA GLY A 307 -16.86 -5.60 -17.79
C GLY A 307 -15.34 -5.59 -17.71
N GLN A 308 -14.69 -5.84 -18.85
CA GLN A 308 -13.24 -5.72 -18.99
C GLN A 308 -12.88 -4.53 -19.89
N ILE A 309 -11.87 -3.77 -19.46
CA ILE A 309 -11.15 -2.78 -20.26
C ILE A 309 -9.69 -3.23 -20.27
N LYS A 310 -9.11 -3.36 -21.47
CA LYS A 310 -7.72 -3.75 -21.66
C LYS A 310 -6.99 -2.78 -22.59
N ALA A 311 -5.84 -2.32 -22.13
CA ALA A 311 -4.91 -1.51 -22.89
C ALA A 311 -3.47 -2.00 -22.65
N SER A 312 -2.51 -1.41 -23.35
CA SER A 312 -1.08 -1.73 -23.21
C SER A 312 -0.19 -0.48 -23.25
N LYS A 313 -0.81 0.70 -23.05
CA LYS A 313 -0.16 2.02 -23.11
C LYS A 313 -0.86 3.02 -22.20
N HIS A 314 -2.16 3.29 -22.43
CA HIS A 314 -2.88 4.29 -21.65
C HIS A 314 -4.42 4.10 -21.66
N ILE A 315 -5.05 4.24 -20.49
CA ILE A 315 -6.51 4.31 -20.30
C ILE A 315 -6.86 5.65 -19.63
N ALA A 316 -7.51 6.54 -20.37
CA ALA A 316 -8.12 7.75 -19.82
C ALA A 316 -9.62 7.54 -19.55
N ILE A 317 -10.05 7.81 -18.32
CA ILE A 317 -11.45 7.87 -17.93
C ILE A 317 -11.74 9.25 -17.34
N ALA A 318 -12.61 10.02 -17.98
CA ALA A 318 -13.00 11.34 -17.53
C ALA A 318 -14.50 11.44 -17.24
N SER A 319 -14.85 12.12 -16.15
CA SER A 319 -16.22 12.48 -15.81
C SER A 319 -16.40 13.97 -15.53
N GLY A 320 -17.47 14.54 -16.06
CA GLY A 320 -17.86 15.94 -15.82
C GLY A 320 -18.75 16.11 -14.57
N ASP A 321 -19.96 16.61 -14.78
CA ASP A 321 -20.86 17.14 -13.76
C ASP A 321 -21.94 16.11 -13.32
N LEU A 322 -22.68 16.50 -12.28
CA LEU A 322 -24.02 15.99 -11.90
C LEU A 322 -24.14 14.50 -11.51
N CYS A 323 -23.08 13.71 -11.56
CA CYS A 323 -23.10 12.29 -11.22
C CYS A 323 -22.74 12.06 -9.75
N GLY A 324 -23.56 11.31 -9.02
CA GLY A 324 -23.19 10.89 -7.65
C GLY A 324 -21.98 9.96 -7.68
N PHE A 325 -22.00 8.97 -8.57
CA PHE A 325 -20.83 8.17 -8.92
C PHE A 325 -20.29 8.65 -10.27
N ALA A 326 -19.27 9.50 -10.27
CA ALA A 326 -18.70 10.07 -11.47
C ALA A 326 -18.00 8.99 -12.31
N ILE A 327 -17.15 8.18 -11.66
CA ILE A 327 -16.57 6.96 -12.21
C ILE A 327 -16.88 5.81 -11.25
N HIS A 328 -17.44 4.71 -11.76
CA HIS A 328 -17.79 3.54 -10.95
C HIS A 328 -17.24 2.25 -11.57
N ASN A 329 -16.21 1.66 -10.95
CA ASN A 329 -15.64 0.39 -11.37
C ASN A 329 -16.09 -0.76 -10.46
N THR A 330 -16.69 -1.78 -11.07
CA THR A 330 -17.02 -3.09 -10.47
C THR A 330 -16.53 -4.24 -11.37
N GLY A 331 -15.56 -3.95 -12.24
CA GLY A 331 -15.01 -4.88 -13.22
C GLY A 331 -13.49 -4.75 -13.26
N THR A 332 -12.89 -5.13 -14.39
CA THR A 332 -11.43 -5.04 -14.58
C THR A 332 -11.10 -3.88 -15.50
N ILE A 333 -10.12 -3.06 -15.10
CA ILE A 333 -9.44 -2.05 -15.89
C ILE A 333 -7.96 -2.39 -15.80
N ASN A 334 -7.35 -2.86 -16.89
CA ASN A 334 -5.93 -3.23 -16.91
C ASN A 334 -5.20 -2.59 -18.10
N ALA A 335 -4.01 -2.03 -17.84
CA ALA A 335 -3.19 -1.30 -18.83
C ALA A 335 -1.81 -1.92 -19.12
N ASP A 336 -1.52 -3.12 -18.59
CA ASP A 336 -0.31 -3.92 -18.88
C ASP A 336 1.01 -3.12 -18.76
N GLY A 337 1.18 -2.40 -17.64
CA GLY A 337 2.36 -1.55 -17.38
C GLY A 337 2.27 -0.12 -17.92
N GLY A 338 1.17 0.22 -18.60
CA GLY A 338 0.88 1.57 -19.07
C GLY A 338 0.36 2.52 -17.98
N ILE A 339 -0.30 3.59 -18.41
CA ILE A 339 -0.93 4.61 -17.54
C ILE A 339 -2.43 4.33 -17.42
N ILE A 340 -3.01 4.48 -16.22
CA ILE A 340 -4.46 4.56 -16.00
C ILE A 340 -4.78 5.88 -15.32
N ASP A 341 -5.51 6.74 -16.01
CA ASP A 341 -6.03 8.00 -15.49
C ASP A 341 -7.54 7.89 -15.25
N ALA A 342 -7.99 8.20 -14.03
CA ALA A 342 -9.40 8.37 -13.70
C ALA A 342 -9.63 9.74 -13.05
N VAL A 343 -10.23 10.66 -13.82
CA VAL A 343 -10.45 12.04 -13.39
C VAL A 343 -11.94 12.38 -13.36
N ALA A 344 -12.40 13.01 -12.28
CA ALA A 344 -13.77 13.51 -12.16
C ALA A 344 -13.78 14.97 -11.69
N LEU A 345 -14.40 15.86 -12.49
CA LEU A 345 -14.58 17.28 -12.14
C LEU A 345 -15.63 17.50 -11.04
N SER A 346 -16.47 16.50 -10.78
CA SER A 346 -17.49 16.51 -9.73
C SER A 346 -17.81 15.10 -9.24
N GLY A 347 -18.51 14.98 -8.10
CA GLY A 347 -18.93 13.68 -7.56
C GLY A 347 -17.75 12.87 -7.02
N LEU A 348 -17.87 11.54 -7.06
CA LEU A 348 -16.85 10.64 -6.52
C LEU A 348 -16.45 9.51 -7.49
N ILE A 349 -15.20 9.06 -7.37
CA ILE A 349 -14.68 7.83 -7.98
C ILE A 349 -14.88 6.69 -6.98
N HIS A 350 -15.51 5.60 -7.39
CA HIS A 350 -15.71 4.42 -6.54
C HIS A 350 -15.25 3.14 -7.26
N ASN A 351 -14.26 2.48 -6.68
CA ASN A 351 -13.73 1.20 -7.12
C ASN A 351 -14.12 0.09 -6.15
N THR A 352 -14.77 -0.95 -6.65
CA THR A 352 -15.01 -2.26 -5.97
C THR A 352 -14.63 -3.42 -6.89
N GLY A 353 -13.83 -3.13 -7.92
CA GLY A 353 -13.23 -4.11 -8.82
C GLY A 353 -11.73 -3.88 -8.87
N THR A 354 -11.13 -4.14 -10.03
CA THR A 354 -9.69 -4.07 -10.23
C THR A 354 -9.33 -2.90 -11.16
N ILE A 355 -8.40 -2.07 -10.71
CA ILE A 355 -7.67 -1.07 -11.50
C ILE A 355 -6.19 -1.44 -11.40
N ASP A 356 -5.56 -1.80 -12.51
CA ASP A 356 -4.31 -2.56 -12.47
C ASP A 356 -3.37 -2.23 -13.65
N SER A 357 -2.19 -1.72 -13.35
CA SER A 357 -1.09 -1.55 -14.30
C SER A 357 0.14 -2.37 -13.90
N THR A 358 -0.08 -3.59 -13.39
CA THR A 358 0.99 -4.55 -13.11
C THR A 358 1.60 -5.08 -14.41
N ALA A 359 2.92 -4.99 -14.55
CA ALA A 359 3.70 -5.60 -15.64
C ALA A 359 5.14 -5.91 -15.17
N SER A 360 6.08 -6.21 -16.08
CA SER A 360 7.47 -6.53 -15.68
C SER A 360 8.15 -5.42 -14.88
N ASN A 361 7.79 -4.16 -15.16
CA ASN A 361 7.94 -3.05 -14.23
C ASN A 361 6.52 -2.56 -13.91
N GLY A 362 6.29 -1.96 -12.75
CA GLY A 362 5.00 -1.34 -12.46
C GLY A 362 4.71 -0.13 -13.36
N GLY A 363 3.47 -0.01 -13.84
CA GLY A 363 3.00 1.17 -14.56
C GLY A 363 2.55 2.30 -13.63
N THR A 364 1.65 3.16 -14.12
CA THR A 364 1.16 4.32 -13.34
C THR A 364 -0.37 4.30 -13.23
N VAL A 365 -0.91 4.58 -12.05
CA VAL A 365 -2.35 4.77 -11.82
C VAL A 365 -2.59 6.10 -11.11
N ARG A 366 -3.24 7.06 -11.78
CA ARG A 366 -3.56 8.39 -11.22
C ARG A 366 -5.06 8.56 -11.10
N MET A 367 -5.55 8.92 -9.92
CA MET A 367 -6.97 9.20 -9.67
C MET A 367 -7.13 10.58 -9.04
N ALA A 368 -8.03 11.39 -9.60
CA ALA A 368 -8.28 12.76 -9.14
C ALA A 368 -9.78 13.09 -9.16
N ALA A 369 -10.36 13.35 -7.98
CA ALA A 369 -11.78 13.70 -7.83
C ALA A 369 -12.06 14.43 -6.51
N PRO A 370 -13.21 15.11 -6.35
CA PRO A 370 -13.61 15.66 -5.04
C PRO A 370 -13.61 14.60 -3.93
N ALA A 371 -13.98 13.35 -4.22
CA ALA A 371 -13.76 12.22 -3.33
C ALA A 371 -13.41 10.91 -4.08
N ILE A 372 -12.62 10.05 -3.44
CA ILE A 372 -12.22 8.72 -3.93
C ILE A 372 -12.60 7.68 -2.88
N VAL A 373 -13.17 6.56 -3.33
CA VAL A 373 -13.46 5.38 -2.50
C VAL A 373 -12.89 4.14 -3.17
N ASN A 374 -11.90 3.51 -2.55
CA ASN A 374 -11.55 2.12 -2.82
C ASN A 374 -12.37 1.26 -1.84
N GLY A 375 -13.54 0.82 -2.30
CA GLY A 375 -14.50 0.06 -1.50
C GLY A 375 -14.06 -1.38 -1.23
N THR A 376 -14.81 -2.13 -0.42
CA THR A 376 -14.50 -3.51 -0.02
C THR A 376 -14.17 -4.41 -1.22
N GLY A 377 -13.00 -5.05 -1.19
CA GLY A 377 -12.49 -5.88 -2.29
C GLY A 377 -11.94 -5.10 -3.50
N GLY A 378 -11.92 -3.76 -3.44
CA GLY A 378 -11.36 -2.89 -4.47
C GLY A 378 -9.84 -2.97 -4.51
N VAL A 379 -9.29 -3.27 -5.69
CA VAL A 379 -7.85 -3.35 -5.93
C VAL A 379 -7.40 -2.20 -6.82
N VAL A 380 -6.35 -1.50 -6.39
CA VAL A 380 -5.59 -0.50 -7.14
C VAL A 380 -4.13 -0.95 -7.16
N SER A 381 -3.57 -1.25 -8.33
CA SER A 381 -2.25 -1.84 -8.45
C SER A 381 -1.38 -1.22 -9.54
N ALA A 382 -0.11 -1.01 -9.18
CA ALA A 382 1.02 -0.66 -10.04
C ALA A 382 2.23 -1.54 -9.64
N ASN A 383 2.03 -2.82 -9.35
CA ASN A 383 3.10 -3.72 -8.94
C ASN A 383 4.04 -4.06 -10.11
N ALA A 384 5.27 -4.46 -9.83
CA ALA A 384 6.04 -5.30 -10.74
C ALA A 384 5.47 -6.74 -10.74
N LEU A 385 5.76 -7.53 -11.76
CA LEU A 385 5.45 -8.96 -11.78
C LEU A 385 6.43 -9.74 -10.90
N ALA A 386 5.95 -10.84 -10.31
CA ALA A 386 6.79 -11.75 -9.52
C ALA A 386 7.67 -12.68 -10.38
N THR A 387 8.04 -12.29 -11.62
CA THR A 387 8.75 -13.13 -12.60
C THR A 387 10.21 -12.73 -12.76
N PRO A 388 11.15 -13.68 -13.02
CA PRO A 388 12.57 -13.37 -13.20
C PRO A 388 12.81 -12.34 -14.32
N GLY A 389 13.58 -11.28 -14.00
CA GLY A 389 13.84 -10.16 -14.91
C GLY A 389 12.79 -9.04 -14.87
N SER A 390 11.81 -9.12 -13.96
CA SER A 390 11.00 -7.96 -13.56
C SER A 390 11.84 -6.97 -12.75
N GLY A 391 11.50 -5.69 -12.88
CA GLY A 391 12.14 -4.56 -12.19
C GLY A 391 11.27 -4.00 -11.06
N ASP A 392 11.26 -2.68 -10.97
CA ASP A 392 10.77 -1.92 -9.83
C ASP A 392 9.23 -1.75 -9.83
N GLY A 393 8.68 -1.48 -8.64
CA GLY A 393 7.28 -1.10 -8.48
C GLY A 393 7.00 0.27 -9.11
N GLY A 394 5.75 0.48 -9.54
CA GLY A 394 5.31 1.69 -10.24
C GLY A 394 4.73 2.75 -9.31
N HIS A 395 3.82 3.58 -9.84
CA HIS A 395 3.33 4.77 -9.14
C HIS A 395 1.80 4.76 -9.02
N VAL A 396 1.27 5.03 -7.81
CA VAL A 396 -0.16 5.21 -7.55
C VAL A 396 -0.42 6.56 -6.89
N LEU A 397 -1.17 7.45 -7.55
CA LEU A 397 -1.60 8.75 -7.03
C LEU A 397 -3.11 8.75 -6.75
N LEU A 398 -3.51 9.09 -5.52
CA LEU A 398 -4.89 9.32 -5.10
C LEU A 398 -5.06 10.78 -4.64
N ALA A 399 -5.46 11.69 -5.53
CA ALA A 399 -5.66 13.10 -5.21
C ALA A 399 -7.15 13.42 -4.95
N THR A 400 -7.46 14.04 -3.81
CA THR A 400 -8.82 14.51 -3.50
C THR A 400 -8.90 15.88 -2.84
N HIS A 401 -10.06 16.54 -2.96
CA HIS A 401 -10.36 17.75 -2.20
C HIS A 401 -11.04 17.44 -0.86
N HIS A 402 -11.95 16.46 -0.81
CA HIS A 402 -12.76 16.20 0.37
C HIS A 402 -12.32 14.94 1.11
N ASN A 403 -12.43 13.78 0.48
CA ASN A 403 -12.22 12.52 1.18
C ASN A 403 -11.60 11.44 0.29
N THR A 404 -10.54 10.81 0.78
CA THR A 404 -10.10 9.48 0.31
C THR A 404 -10.53 8.44 1.34
N VAL A 405 -11.20 7.38 0.90
CA VAL A 405 -11.56 6.23 1.76
C VAL A 405 -10.98 4.94 1.17
N LEU A 406 -10.20 4.23 1.97
CA LEU A 406 -9.73 2.87 1.68
C LEU A 406 -10.47 1.91 2.62
N ALA A 407 -11.49 1.24 2.10
CA ALA A 407 -12.38 0.41 2.90
C ALA A 407 -11.77 -0.95 3.25
N SER A 408 -12.35 -1.63 4.23
CA SER A 408 -11.90 -2.94 4.73
C SER A 408 -11.84 -3.97 3.59
N GLY A 409 -10.73 -4.69 3.50
CA GLY A 409 -10.45 -5.63 2.40
C GLY A 409 -10.18 -4.96 1.05
N SER A 410 -9.94 -3.65 1.00
CA SER A 410 -9.42 -2.96 -0.20
C SER A 410 -7.89 -2.91 -0.18
N THR A 411 -7.27 -2.89 -1.36
CA THR A 411 -5.81 -2.90 -1.53
C THR A 411 -5.35 -1.79 -2.48
N VAL A 412 -4.29 -1.08 -2.07
CA VAL A 412 -3.52 -0.14 -2.90
C VAL A 412 -2.06 -0.60 -2.89
N SER A 413 -1.45 -0.82 -4.06
CA SER A 413 -0.15 -1.51 -4.12
C SER A 413 0.78 -1.06 -5.26
N ALA A 414 2.06 -0.85 -4.92
CA ALA A 414 3.18 -0.54 -5.82
C ALA A 414 4.43 -1.38 -5.44
N ASN A 415 4.26 -2.68 -5.23
CA ASN A 415 5.33 -3.59 -4.81
C ASN A 415 6.25 -4.00 -5.97
N ALA A 416 7.54 -4.14 -5.69
CA ALA A 416 8.43 -5.06 -6.37
C ALA A 416 8.47 -6.42 -5.66
N PHE A 417 9.06 -7.43 -6.32
CA PHE A 417 9.13 -8.81 -5.80
C PHE A 417 10.49 -9.50 -5.98
N GLN A 418 11.32 -9.05 -6.92
CA GLN A 418 12.48 -9.82 -7.41
C GLN A 418 13.81 -9.14 -7.08
N GLY A 419 14.84 -9.95 -6.84
CA GLY A 419 16.23 -9.51 -6.65
C GLY A 419 16.39 -8.28 -5.75
N ASP A 420 16.99 -7.25 -6.34
CA ASP A 420 17.33 -5.97 -5.71
C ASP A 420 16.38 -4.83 -6.18
N SER A 421 15.23 -5.18 -6.75
CA SER A 421 14.26 -4.22 -7.30
C SER A 421 13.58 -3.39 -6.21
N ARG A 422 13.35 -2.13 -6.50
CA ARG A 422 12.83 -1.13 -5.55
C ARG A 422 11.32 -1.17 -5.45
N GLY A 423 10.79 -0.99 -4.25
CA GLY A 423 9.37 -0.68 -4.09
C GLY A 423 9.05 0.65 -4.78
N GLY A 424 7.87 0.74 -5.40
CA GLY A 424 7.39 1.95 -6.04
C GLY A 424 6.82 2.96 -5.04
N VAL A 425 5.95 3.85 -5.52
CA VAL A 425 5.38 4.92 -4.69
C VAL A 425 3.86 4.91 -4.69
N VAL A 426 3.27 4.93 -3.50
CA VAL A 426 1.85 5.18 -3.28
C VAL A 426 1.71 6.52 -2.58
N ASN A 427 1.11 7.50 -3.24
CA ASN A 427 0.84 8.82 -2.69
C ASN A 427 -0.66 9.09 -2.65
N SER A 428 -1.18 9.40 -1.47
CA SER A 428 -2.59 9.71 -1.23
C SER A 428 -2.70 11.07 -0.56
N ILE A 429 -3.31 12.03 -1.26
CA ILE A 429 -3.39 13.44 -0.88
C ILE A 429 -4.88 13.82 -0.77
N SER A 430 -5.29 14.44 0.34
CA SER A 430 -6.67 14.93 0.54
C SER A 430 -6.70 16.30 1.21
N ALA A 431 -7.31 17.30 0.59
CA ALA A 431 -7.40 18.63 1.21
C ALA A 431 -8.30 18.67 2.48
N HIS A 432 -9.12 17.66 2.77
CA HIS A 432 -9.74 17.47 4.08
C HIS A 432 -9.38 16.12 4.71
N SER A 433 -10.20 15.07 4.62
CA SER A 433 -10.02 13.83 5.40
C SER A 433 -9.48 12.66 4.60
N GLN A 434 -8.80 11.74 5.27
CA GLN A 434 -8.56 10.38 4.80
C GLN A 434 -8.97 9.36 5.85
N TYR A 435 -9.59 8.27 5.41
CA TYR A 435 -9.96 7.14 6.26
C TYR A 435 -9.44 5.83 5.65
N ILE A 436 -8.55 5.16 6.38
CA ILE A 436 -7.93 3.90 5.99
C ILE A 436 -8.43 2.82 6.95
N GLU A 437 -9.48 2.11 6.58
CA GLU A 437 -10.22 1.19 7.46
C GLU A 437 -9.39 -0.02 7.92
N GLN A 438 -9.74 -0.59 9.07
CA GLN A 438 -9.17 -1.85 9.54
C GLN A 438 -9.31 -2.95 8.49
N GLY A 439 -8.20 -3.64 8.18
CA GLY A 439 -8.17 -4.68 7.16
C GLY A 439 -8.10 -4.18 5.72
N SER A 440 -8.01 -2.87 5.47
CA SER A 440 -7.45 -2.35 4.21
C SER A 440 -5.92 -2.50 4.18
N THR A 441 -5.31 -2.48 2.99
CA THR A 441 -3.85 -2.65 2.83
C THR A 441 -3.26 -1.62 1.86
N VAL A 442 -2.17 -0.97 2.28
CA VAL A 442 -1.35 -0.07 1.44
C VAL A 442 0.08 -0.58 1.43
N MET A 443 0.64 -0.83 0.24
CA MET A 443 1.89 -1.59 0.11
C MET A 443 2.83 -1.03 -0.97
N ALA A 444 4.09 -0.79 -0.60
CA ALA A 444 5.17 -0.34 -1.47
C ALA A 444 6.47 -1.12 -1.17
N ARG A 445 6.40 -2.46 -1.23
CA ARG A 445 7.50 -3.34 -0.79
C ARG A 445 8.58 -3.49 -1.85
N GLY A 446 9.84 -3.62 -1.44
CA GLY A 446 10.98 -3.97 -2.28
C GLY A 446 11.10 -5.47 -2.59
N GLY A 447 11.98 -5.79 -3.53
CA GLY A 447 12.35 -7.15 -3.92
C GLY A 447 13.04 -7.92 -2.79
N LEU A 448 12.73 -9.22 -2.68
CA LEU A 448 12.97 -9.99 -1.45
C LEU A 448 14.46 -10.19 -1.08
N SER A 449 15.40 -10.10 -2.02
CA SER A 449 16.81 -10.43 -1.79
C SER A 449 17.66 -9.23 -1.35
N GLY A 450 17.40 -8.06 -1.92
CA GLY A 450 18.18 -6.84 -1.65
C GLY A 450 17.46 -5.55 -2.03
N GLY A 451 16.16 -5.61 -2.34
CA GLY A 451 15.43 -4.46 -2.87
C GLY A 451 15.12 -3.42 -1.82
N THR A 452 15.45 -2.15 -2.11
CA THR A 452 15.05 -0.99 -1.31
C THR A 452 13.53 -0.95 -1.16
N GLY A 453 13.04 -0.68 0.05
CA GLY A 453 11.61 -0.43 0.27
C GLY A 453 11.14 0.84 -0.45
N GLY A 454 9.89 0.86 -0.90
CA GLY A 454 9.29 2.01 -1.58
C GLY A 454 8.76 3.07 -0.62
N THR A 455 7.91 3.95 -1.13
CA THR A 455 7.36 5.09 -0.38
C THR A 455 5.84 5.03 -0.30
N ILE A 456 5.30 5.23 0.91
CA ILE A 456 3.87 5.45 1.17
C ILE A 456 3.71 6.84 1.77
N ASN A 457 3.08 7.76 1.04
CA ASN A 457 2.72 9.10 1.51
C ASN A 457 1.21 9.17 1.74
N VAL A 458 0.81 9.63 2.93
CA VAL A 458 -0.59 9.89 3.29
C VAL A 458 -0.69 11.30 3.87
N GLU A 459 -1.10 12.24 3.02
CA GLU A 459 -1.13 13.67 3.32
C GLU A 459 -2.58 14.17 3.42
N SER A 460 -2.94 14.84 4.52
CA SER A 460 -4.33 15.28 4.71
C SER A 460 -4.51 16.48 5.63
N GLY A 461 -5.73 17.01 5.70
CA GLY A 461 -6.17 17.80 6.85
C GLY A 461 -6.37 16.92 8.09
N HIS A 462 -7.12 15.83 7.96
CA HIS A 462 -7.36 14.85 9.03
C HIS A 462 -7.16 13.40 8.53
N LEU A 463 -6.40 12.58 9.25
CA LEU A 463 -6.17 11.17 8.91
C LEU A 463 -6.64 10.24 10.04
N VAL A 464 -7.58 9.34 9.76
CA VAL A 464 -7.83 8.17 10.62
C VAL A 464 -7.30 6.92 9.91
N SER A 465 -6.40 6.18 10.58
CA SER A 465 -5.64 5.09 9.98
C SER A 465 -5.62 3.83 10.85
N GLU A 466 -6.23 2.77 10.32
CA GLU A 466 -6.25 1.41 10.87
C GLU A 466 -5.92 0.32 9.84
N GLY A 467 -5.72 0.67 8.56
CA GLY A 467 -5.23 -0.28 7.56
C GLY A 467 -3.76 -0.65 7.77
N ILE A 468 -3.35 -1.77 7.17
CA ILE A 468 -1.97 -2.25 7.21
C ILE A 468 -1.14 -1.47 6.19
N LEU A 469 -0.10 -0.78 6.63
CA LEU A 469 0.87 -0.07 5.79
C LEU A 469 2.18 -0.88 5.75
N ARG A 470 2.76 -1.15 4.58
CA ARG A 470 4.05 -1.87 4.45
C ARG A 470 4.93 -1.35 3.33
N ALA A 471 6.16 -1.01 3.68
CA ALA A 471 7.22 -0.59 2.75
C ALA A 471 8.52 -1.37 2.98
N SER A 472 8.39 -2.67 3.31
CA SER A 472 9.51 -3.57 3.60
C SER A 472 10.59 -3.57 2.53
N ALA A 473 11.85 -3.52 2.96
CA ALA A 473 13.00 -3.88 2.13
C ALA A 473 13.17 -5.41 2.00
N GLY A 474 14.03 -5.84 1.05
CA GLY A 474 14.64 -7.16 1.02
C GLY A 474 15.72 -7.34 2.09
N THR A 475 16.29 -8.54 2.21
CA THR A 475 17.23 -8.86 3.31
C THR A 475 18.57 -8.10 3.28
N GLN A 476 18.91 -7.44 2.18
CA GLN A 476 20.08 -6.55 2.05
C GLN A 476 19.73 -5.13 1.54
N GLY A 477 18.44 -4.77 1.48
CA GLY A 477 17.98 -3.48 0.95
C GLY A 477 17.73 -2.43 2.04
N ASP A 478 17.84 -1.16 1.67
CA ASP A 478 17.51 -0.05 2.57
C ASP A 478 15.99 0.02 2.86
N PHE A 479 15.62 0.39 4.09
CA PHE A 479 14.23 0.56 4.51
C PHE A 479 13.49 1.61 3.65
N GLY A 480 12.25 1.29 3.28
CA GLY A 480 11.34 2.25 2.63
C GLY A 480 10.88 3.38 3.56
N GLN A 481 9.93 4.19 3.09
CA GLN A 481 9.37 5.32 3.83
C GLN A 481 7.86 5.18 4.00
N ILE A 482 7.37 5.44 5.22
CA ILE A 482 5.94 5.64 5.51
C ILE A 482 5.78 7.03 6.12
N ASN A 483 5.20 7.96 5.36
CA ASN A 483 4.99 9.34 5.75
C ASN A 483 3.49 9.58 6.01
N LEU A 484 3.14 9.84 7.28
CA LEU A 484 1.80 10.21 7.71
C LEU A 484 1.81 11.68 8.12
N VAL A 485 1.14 12.52 7.34
CA VAL A 485 1.23 14.00 7.45
C VAL A 485 -0.17 14.61 7.57
N THR A 486 -0.40 15.41 8.62
CA THR A 486 -1.70 16.06 8.84
C THR A 486 -1.61 17.55 9.17
N THR A 487 -2.26 18.41 8.37
CA THR A 487 -2.29 19.87 8.64
C THR A 487 -3.13 20.27 9.85
N GLN A 488 -3.72 19.29 10.55
CA GLN A 488 -4.39 19.43 11.84
C GLN A 488 -3.82 18.39 12.83
N SER A 489 -3.95 18.65 14.13
CA SER A 489 -3.43 17.82 15.22
C SER A 489 -3.69 16.31 15.07
N MET A 490 -2.71 15.52 15.51
CA MET A 490 -2.67 14.06 15.35
C MET A 490 -2.61 13.34 16.69
N ASN A 491 -3.39 12.27 16.82
CA ASN A 491 -3.45 11.42 18.01
C ASN A 491 -2.87 10.03 17.68
N ILE A 492 -1.88 9.58 18.43
CA ILE A 492 -1.38 8.20 18.39
C ILE A 492 -2.12 7.41 19.47
N VAL A 493 -2.89 6.41 19.05
CA VAL A 493 -3.90 5.71 19.86
C VAL A 493 -3.71 4.19 19.78
N GLY A 494 -4.40 3.45 20.67
CA GLY A 494 -4.42 1.98 20.60
C GLY A 494 -5.15 1.54 19.33
N ASP A 495 -6.46 1.46 19.42
CA ASP A 495 -7.37 1.38 18.29
C ASP A 495 -7.88 2.79 17.96
N ALA A 496 -8.20 3.08 16.70
CA ALA A 496 -8.74 4.40 16.31
C ALA A 496 -10.27 4.41 16.33
N THR A 497 -10.87 5.60 16.20
CA THR A 497 -12.33 5.71 16.11
C THR A 497 -12.84 5.29 14.73
N ASP A 498 -13.45 4.11 14.65
CA ASP A 498 -14.34 3.65 13.57
C ASP A 498 -15.22 4.81 13.06
N ILE A 499 -15.04 5.26 11.80
CA ILE A 499 -15.85 6.32 11.20
C ILE A 499 -17.02 5.71 10.41
N PRO A 500 -18.29 5.95 10.80
CA PRO A 500 -19.43 5.56 9.98
C PRO A 500 -19.58 6.50 8.77
N TRP A 501 -19.26 6.01 7.58
CA TRP A 501 -19.39 6.76 6.32
C TRP A 501 -20.38 6.11 5.34
N ASP A 502 -20.75 6.88 4.32
CA ASP A 502 -21.56 6.46 3.18
C ASP A 502 -21.09 7.28 1.97
N ALA A 503 -21.01 6.65 0.79
CA ALA A 503 -20.73 7.32 -0.47
C ALA A 503 -21.72 8.49 -0.76
N SER A 504 -22.86 8.57 -0.06
CA SER A 504 -23.77 9.71 -0.11
C SER A 504 -23.21 11.03 0.43
N ASN A 505 -22.30 11.00 1.41
CA ASN A 505 -21.96 12.17 2.23
C ASN A 505 -20.47 12.57 2.17
N LEU A 506 -19.73 12.11 1.16
CA LEU A 506 -18.29 12.40 1.00
C LEU A 506 -17.95 13.81 0.49
N GLY A 507 -18.91 14.75 0.55
CA GLY A 507 -18.71 16.17 0.24
C GLY A 507 -18.32 17.06 1.43
N THR A 508 -18.24 16.47 2.62
CA THR A 508 -17.81 17.12 3.88
C THR A 508 -16.70 16.29 4.52
N PRO A 509 -15.80 16.88 5.35
CA PRO A 509 -14.80 16.11 6.11
C PRO A 509 -15.46 14.97 6.89
N LEU A 510 -14.83 13.79 6.88
CA LEU A 510 -15.30 12.59 7.58
C LEU A 510 -14.99 12.60 9.08
N CYS A 511 -13.86 13.20 9.46
CA CYS A 511 -13.36 13.30 10.83
C CYS A 511 -12.97 14.74 11.18
N SER A 512 -12.93 15.02 12.49
CA SER A 512 -12.48 16.30 13.07
C SER A 512 -11.21 16.18 13.91
N SER A 513 -10.63 14.98 13.94
CA SER A 513 -9.39 14.59 14.61
C SER A 513 -8.65 13.61 13.70
N SER A 514 -7.32 13.60 13.76
CA SER A 514 -6.52 12.55 13.15
C SER A 514 -6.15 11.51 14.21
N GLU A 515 -6.33 10.22 13.93
CA GLU A 515 -6.14 9.12 14.87
C GLU A 515 -5.42 7.95 14.17
N ILE A 516 -4.20 7.64 14.61
CA ILE A 516 -3.36 6.58 14.03
C ILE A 516 -3.30 5.40 15.01
N SER A 517 -3.82 4.24 14.59
CA SER A 517 -3.85 3.03 15.41
C SER A 517 -2.48 2.37 15.52
N THR A 518 -2.04 2.12 16.75
CA THR A 518 -0.91 1.24 17.09
C THR A 518 -1.33 -0.23 17.22
N GLY A 519 -2.62 -0.52 17.39
CA GLY A 519 -3.18 -1.87 17.30
C GLY A 519 -3.11 -2.44 15.88
N ASN A 520 -3.25 -1.56 14.87
CA ASN A 520 -3.29 -1.93 13.45
C ASN A 520 -2.17 -1.27 12.61
N SER A 521 -2.30 0.01 12.21
CA SER A 521 -1.37 0.64 11.24
C SER A 521 0.09 0.70 11.70
N LEU A 522 0.33 0.93 12.99
CA LEU A 522 1.68 0.93 13.60
C LEU A 522 1.95 -0.33 14.45
N ALA A 523 1.25 -1.44 14.17
CA ALA A 523 1.48 -2.73 14.82
C ALA A 523 2.86 -3.31 14.50
N PHE A 524 3.28 -3.16 13.25
CA PHE A 524 4.60 -3.56 12.74
C PHE A 524 4.95 -2.69 11.53
N VAL A 525 5.99 -1.87 11.65
CA VAL A 525 6.41 -0.90 10.65
C VAL A 525 7.77 -1.35 10.09
N ASP A 526 7.71 -2.00 8.93
CA ASP A 526 8.85 -2.61 8.22
C ASP A 526 9.70 -1.60 7.43
N ALA A 527 9.67 -0.33 7.84
CA ALA A 527 10.17 0.83 7.11
C ALA A 527 10.65 1.92 8.08
N ASN A 528 11.16 3.02 7.53
CA ASN A 528 11.26 4.29 8.24
C ASN A 528 9.85 4.89 8.40
N LEU A 529 9.62 5.62 9.50
CA LEU A 529 8.33 6.24 9.82
C LEU A 529 8.48 7.74 10.06
N ARG A 530 7.68 8.55 9.37
CA ARG A 530 7.51 9.99 9.63
C ARG A 530 6.08 10.23 10.11
N LEU A 531 5.95 10.71 11.34
CA LEU A 531 4.71 11.23 11.92
C LEU A 531 4.84 12.76 11.99
N GLU A 532 4.05 13.48 11.21
CA GLU A 532 4.20 14.92 11.06
C GLU A 532 2.86 15.65 11.09
N THR A 533 2.79 16.78 11.79
CA THR A 533 1.58 17.60 11.85
C THR A 533 1.88 19.08 12.04
N ASP A 534 1.08 19.95 11.40
CA ASP A 534 1.10 21.40 11.64
C ASP A 534 0.47 21.78 13.01
N GLY A 535 -0.04 20.78 13.75
CA GLY A 535 -0.68 20.96 15.06
C GLY A 535 0.06 20.22 16.18
N ILE A 536 -0.70 19.81 17.19
CA ILE A 536 -0.18 19.05 18.33
C ILE A 536 -0.19 17.55 17.97
N LEU A 537 0.91 16.86 18.24
CA LEU A 537 0.98 15.39 18.19
C LEU A 537 0.77 14.82 19.59
N THR A 538 -0.31 14.07 19.82
CA THR A 538 -0.68 13.55 21.15
C THR A 538 -0.51 12.04 21.23
N PHE A 539 0.35 11.55 22.13
CA PHE A 539 0.53 10.12 22.38
C PHE A 539 -0.37 9.66 23.54
N HIS A 540 -1.49 9.02 23.22
CA HIS A 540 -2.38 8.38 24.21
C HIS A 540 -1.93 6.96 24.61
N THR A 541 -0.96 6.40 23.88
CA THR A 541 -0.39 5.06 24.07
C THR A 541 1.09 5.08 23.68
N ASN A 542 1.78 3.95 23.90
CA ASN A 542 3.17 3.78 23.51
C ASN A 542 3.34 3.47 22.01
N LEU A 543 4.44 3.96 21.44
CA LEU A 543 4.98 3.58 20.13
C LEU A 543 6.34 2.89 20.35
N ASP A 544 6.36 1.90 21.22
CA ASP A 544 7.56 1.21 21.70
C ASP A 544 7.74 -0.18 21.05
N ARG A 545 7.36 -1.24 21.77
CA ARG A 545 7.53 -2.64 21.40
C ARG A 545 6.16 -3.24 21.10
N ASN A 546 6.11 -4.21 20.20
CA ASN A 546 4.89 -4.94 19.95
C ASN A 546 4.65 -5.94 21.11
N PRO A 547 3.52 -5.87 21.85
CA PRO A 547 3.28 -6.73 23.01
C PRO A 547 3.28 -8.24 22.71
N SER A 548 3.08 -8.63 21.44
CA SER A 548 3.07 -10.04 21.02
C SER A 548 4.47 -10.68 20.97
N ASN A 549 5.50 -9.92 20.61
CA ASN A 549 6.82 -10.46 20.28
C ASN A 549 8.01 -9.67 20.90
N ASN A 550 7.75 -8.56 21.59
CA ASN A 550 8.73 -7.71 22.27
C ASN A 550 9.81 -7.04 21.37
N LEU A 551 9.66 -7.13 20.05
CA LEU A 551 10.45 -6.37 19.08
C LEU A 551 9.98 -4.91 19.04
N ARG A 552 10.85 -3.97 18.66
CA ARG A 552 10.45 -2.57 18.47
C ARG A 552 9.52 -2.46 17.27
N ARG A 553 8.52 -1.57 17.35
CA ARG A 553 7.46 -1.43 16.33
C ARG A 553 7.98 -0.86 15.02
N VAL A 554 8.90 0.11 15.08
CA VAL A 554 9.54 0.75 13.92
C VAL A 554 10.91 0.13 13.69
N ARG A 555 11.13 -0.45 12.50
CA ARG A 555 12.39 -1.11 12.12
C ARG A 555 13.41 -0.18 11.47
N GLY A 556 12.94 0.85 10.75
CA GLY A 556 13.81 1.93 10.28
C GLY A 556 14.01 3.03 11.33
N ASN A 557 14.27 4.23 10.84
CA ASN A 557 14.31 5.46 11.63
C ASN A 557 12.89 5.97 11.92
N LEU A 558 12.72 6.71 13.01
CA LEU A 558 11.47 7.38 13.40
C LEU A 558 11.67 8.89 13.44
N LYS A 559 11.00 9.65 12.56
CA LYS A 559 10.81 11.10 12.68
C LYS A 559 9.46 11.40 13.30
N ILE A 560 9.48 12.19 14.37
CA ILE A 560 8.31 12.81 15.01
C ILE A 560 8.44 14.33 14.85
N SER A 561 7.38 14.99 14.40
CA SER A 561 7.39 16.44 14.16
C SER A 561 6.01 17.06 14.40
N GLY A 562 5.97 18.12 15.21
CA GLY A 562 4.80 18.99 15.32
C GLY A 562 5.07 20.24 16.14
N ASP A 563 4.08 21.13 16.21
CA ASP A 563 4.14 22.37 17.00
C ASP A 563 4.43 22.07 18.49
N ARG A 564 3.93 20.91 18.97
CA ARG A 564 4.16 20.35 20.31
C ARG A 564 3.86 18.86 20.34
N VAL A 565 4.51 18.12 21.24
CA VAL A 565 4.25 16.69 21.49
C VAL A 565 3.64 16.49 22.88
N ASP A 566 2.35 16.18 22.94
CA ASP A 566 1.59 15.95 24.17
C ASP A 566 1.64 14.49 24.60
N LEU A 567 2.05 14.26 25.85
CA LEU A 567 2.12 12.93 26.46
C LEU A 567 0.85 12.68 27.27
N ALA A 568 -0.02 11.83 26.72
CA ALA A 568 -1.36 11.56 27.23
C ALA A 568 -1.58 10.12 27.72
N ASN A 569 -0.54 9.26 27.71
CA ASN A 569 -0.66 7.88 28.18
C ASN A 569 -0.90 7.81 29.69
N ALA A 570 -2.10 7.34 30.08
CA ALA A 570 -2.52 7.14 31.46
C ALA A 570 -1.83 5.96 32.19
N ALA A 571 -0.97 5.19 31.49
CA ALA A 571 -0.13 4.15 32.11
C ALA A 571 1.03 4.72 32.96
N GLY A 572 1.27 6.04 32.93
CA GLY A 572 2.26 6.73 33.77
C GLY A 572 3.65 6.88 33.12
N VAL A 573 3.90 6.23 31.99
CA VAL A 573 5.01 6.53 31.07
C VAL A 573 4.49 6.40 29.63
N THR A 574 4.85 7.35 28.77
CA THR A 574 4.75 7.22 27.32
C THR A 574 6.11 6.77 26.78
N SER A 575 6.16 5.55 26.22
CA SER A 575 7.38 4.99 25.64
C SER A 575 7.34 5.01 24.11
N ILE A 576 8.44 5.45 23.48
CA ILE A 576 8.58 5.63 22.03
C ILE A 576 9.94 5.04 21.60
N SER A 577 9.97 4.17 20.58
CA SER A 577 11.21 3.51 20.16
C SER A 577 11.29 3.10 18.69
N ALA A 578 12.52 3.06 18.17
CA ALA A 578 12.84 2.55 16.83
C ALA A 578 14.09 1.64 16.85
N GLU A 579 14.24 0.71 15.90
CA GLU A 579 15.50 -0.04 15.72
C GLU A 579 16.61 0.81 15.08
N GLY A 580 16.25 1.85 14.33
CA GLY A 580 17.17 2.87 13.81
C GLY A 580 17.29 4.10 14.73
N ASP A 581 17.30 5.28 14.12
CA ASP A 581 17.34 6.58 14.78
C ASP A 581 15.98 7.03 15.32
N VAL A 582 15.98 7.92 16.30
CA VAL A 582 14.78 8.66 16.76
C VAL A 582 15.04 10.16 16.68
N VAL A 583 14.30 10.85 15.81
CA VAL A 583 14.35 12.32 15.65
C VAL A 583 13.03 12.91 16.10
N ALA A 584 13.05 13.88 17.01
CA ALA A 584 11.87 14.58 17.50
C ALA A 584 12.01 16.11 17.37
N ILE A 585 10.98 16.73 16.81
CA ILE A 585 10.87 18.17 16.59
C ILE A 585 9.58 18.66 17.27
N GLY A 586 9.68 19.70 18.11
CA GLY A 586 8.63 20.20 18.98
C GLY A 586 8.90 19.92 20.47
N ASP A 587 8.34 20.74 21.36
CA ASP A 587 8.47 20.58 22.81
C ASP A 587 7.63 19.38 23.31
N PHE A 588 8.19 18.54 24.19
CA PHE A 588 7.48 17.44 24.87
C PHE A 588 6.86 17.91 26.19
N GLU A 589 5.54 17.75 26.35
CA GLU A 589 4.79 18.22 27.51
C GLU A 589 3.78 17.17 28.01
N MET A 590 3.35 17.25 29.27
CA MET A 590 2.22 16.43 29.74
C MET A 590 0.90 16.97 29.18
N ALA A 591 0.05 16.06 28.69
CA ALA A 591 -1.31 16.41 28.26
C ALA A 591 -2.16 16.88 29.46
N PRO A 592 -3.10 17.84 29.27
CA PRO A 592 -3.87 18.42 30.39
C PRO A 592 -4.63 17.39 31.24
N GLY A 593 -4.26 17.27 32.51
CA GLY A 593 -4.88 16.36 33.47
C GLY A 593 -4.29 14.94 33.50
N VAL A 594 -3.25 14.67 32.71
CA VAL A 594 -2.43 13.47 32.79
C VAL A 594 -1.17 13.77 33.62
N TYR A 595 -0.69 12.77 34.35
CA TYR A 595 0.63 12.76 34.97
C TYR A 595 1.36 11.53 34.43
N THR A 596 2.41 11.74 33.64
CA THR A 596 3.08 10.68 32.88
C THR A 596 4.53 11.07 32.57
N GLY A 597 5.38 10.06 32.44
CA GLY A 597 6.79 10.22 32.07
C GLY A 597 7.03 10.01 30.59
N LEU A 598 8.28 10.20 30.17
CA LEU A 598 8.75 9.98 28.80
C LEU A 598 9.89 8.95 28.80
N GLN A 599 9.78 7.94 27.94
CA GLN A 599 10.86 7.00 27.63
C GLN A 599 11.13 7.02 26.12
N LEU A 600 12.33 7.43 25.73
CA LEU A 600 12.80 7.42 24.34
C LEU A 600 13.89 6.35 24.15
N GLU A 601 13.74 5.52 23.12
CA GLU A 601 14.65 4.40 22.82
C GLU A 601 15.04 4.39 21.33
N ALA A 602 16.21 4.93 20.99
CA ALA A 602 16.85 4.71 19.69
C ALA A 602 17.61 3.38 19.68
N GLY A 603 17.79 2.77 18.51
CA GLY A 603 18.72 1.65 18.33
C GLY A 603 20.10 2.10 17.86
N ARG A 604 20.14 3.25 17.18
CA ARG A 604 21.35 3.97 16.78
C ARG A 604 21.41 5.34 17.46
N ALA A 605 21.11 6.46 16.79
CA ALA A 605 21.22 7.80 17.35
C ALA A 605 19.86 8.42 17.73
N MET A 606 19.88 9.40 18.65
CA MET A 606 18.71 10.19 19.04
C MET A 606 18.97 11.69 18.78
N ASN A 607 17.96 12.44 18.33
CA ASN A 607 18.04 13.89 18.12
C ASN A 607 16.73 14.57 18.58
N ILE A 608 16.81 15.42 19.60
CA ILE A 608 15.66 16.12 20.19
C ILE A 608 15.86 17.64 20.05
N ARG A 609 15.13 18.29 19.13
CA ARG A 609 15.28 19.74 18.89
C ARG A 609 14.46 20.65 19.83
N GLY A 610 13.52 20.09 20.60
CA GLY A 610 12.65 20.85 21.53
C GLY A 610 12.94 20.62 23.02
N ASP A 611 12.26 21.37 23.88
CA ASP A 611 12.33 21.23 25.34
C ASP A 611 11.49 20.05 25.85
N ILE A 612 11.71 19.65 27.11
CA ILE A 612 10.94 18.59 27.77
C ILE A 612 10.46 19.05 29.16
N GLY A 613 9.14 19.09 29.38
CA GLY A 613 8.53 19.43 30.68
C GLY A 613 8.61 20.92 31.07
N LYS A 614 8.79 21.79 30.07
CA LYS A 614 8.96 23.25 30.16
C LYS A 614 7.75 23.94 30.82
N SER A 615 6.54 23.59 30.39
CA SER A 615 5.27 24.11 30.91
C SER A 615 4.86 23.42 32.20
N SER A 616 5.18 22.13 32.36
CA SER A 616 5.05 21.40 33.62
C SER A 616 5.99 20.18 33.66
N PRO A 617 6.67 19.89 34.80
CA PRO A 617 7.60 18.77 34.90
C PRO A 617 6.93 17.44 34.55
N LEU A 618 7.57 16.62 33.72
CA LEU A 618 7.07 15.26 33.44
C LEU A 618 7.19 14.38 34.70
N GLN A 619 6.45 13.27 34.79
CA GLN A 619 6.59 12.34 35.94
C GLN A 619 8.01 11.76 36.03
N SER A 620 8.66 11.50 34.89
CA SER A 620 10.05 11.05 34.76
C SER A 620 10.52 11.22 33.32
N VAL A 621 11.82 11.23 33.08
CA VAL A 621 12.42 11.20 31.73
C VAL A 621 13.47 10.08 31.67
N THR A 622 13.49 9.33 30.58
CA THR A 622 14.53 8.34 30.30
C THR A 622 14.84 8.33 28.81
N MET A 623 16.10 8.50 28.45
CA MET A 623 16.59 8.44 27.07
C MET A 623 17.64 7.35 26.95
N ALA A 624 17.51 6.49 25.94
CA ALA A 624 18.51 5.50 25.57
C ALA A 624 18.77 5.51 24.06
N ALA A 625 20.05 5.47 23.67
CA ALA A 625 20.52 5.39 22.29
C ALA A 625 21.74 4.47 22.20
N GLY A 626 21.90 3.75 21.09
CA GLY A 626 23.03 2.83 20.88
C GLY A 626 24.34 3.55 20.55
N ASP A 627 24.26 4.71 19.89
CA ASP A 627 25.40 5.56 19.54
C ASP A 627 25.41 6.80 20.46
N PHE A 628 24.66 7.85 20.11
CA PHE A 628 24.66 9.14 20.83
C PHE A 628 23.26 9.78 20.91
N ILE A 629 23.12 10.76 21.81
CA ILE A 629 21.93 11.59 22.02
C ILE A 629 22.31 13.06 21.73
N ALA A 630 21.76 13.65 20.68
CA ALA A 630 21.84 15.08 20.40
C ALA A 630 20.59 15.81 20.94
N ILE A 631 20.78 16.98 21.54
CA ILE A 631 19.70 17.78 22.14
C ILE A 631 19.89 19.27 21.81
N GLY A 632 18.80 19.98 21.51
CA GLY A 632 18.82 21.37 21.03
C GLY A 632 18.94 21.45 19.51
N ASP A 633 19.02 22.68 18.99
CA ASP A 633 19.06 22.93 17.55
C ASP A 633 20.48 23.33 17.11
N PRO A 634 21.24 22.46 16.41
CA PRO A 634 22.63 22.74 16.03
C PRO A 634 22.75 23.90 15.03
N GLU A 635 21.66 24.25 14.34
CA GLU A 635 21.57 25.40 13.42
C GLU A 635 21.32 26.72 14.18
N ASN A 636 20.96 26.67 15.47
CA ASN A 636 20.55 27.82 16.27
C ASN A 636 20.96 27.71 17.76
N LEU A 637 22.27 27.71 18.00
CA LEU A 637 22.89 27.62 19.32
C LEU A 637 22.44 28.73 20.31
N MET A 638 21.93 29.85 19.80
CA MET A 638 21.46 31.04 20.56
C MET A 638 20.17 30.78 21.37
N THR A 639 19.85 29.53 21.66
CA THR A 639 18.62 29.08 22.34
C THR A 639 18.93 28.61 23.76
N ASN A 640 17.99 28.86 24.68
CA ASN A 640 17.99 28.22 25.99
C ASN A 640 17.12 26.97 25.89
N GLY A 641 17.60 25.85 26.43
CA GLY A 641 16.87 24.58 26.44
C GLY A 641 16.76 23.95 27.84
N MET A 642 15.83 23.01 28.02
CA MET A 642 15.66 22.30 29.29
C MET A 642 15.01 20.91 29.18
N ILE A 643 15.39 20.04 30.13
CA ILE A 643 14.66 18.82 30.51
C ILE A 643 14.24 18.94 31.98
N ARG A 644 12.94 18.80 32.24
CA ARG A 644 12.38 18.95 33.58
C ARG A 644 11.40 17.83 33.92
N ALA A 645 11.63 17.19 35.06
CA ALA A 645 10.78 16.14 35.60
C ALA A 645 10.60 16.32 37.11
N ASP A 646 9.50 15.82 37.67
CA ASP A 646 9.35 15.69 39.12
C ASP A 646 10.12 14.46 39.63
N GLY A 647 9.94 13.31 38.98
CA GLY A 647 10.74 12.10 39.22
C GLY A 647 12.08 12.11 38.47
N ASP A 648 12.63 10.91 38.28
CA ASP A 648 14.01 10.74 37.79
C ASP A 648 14.20 11.22 36.33
N ILE A 649 15.41 11.70 36.04
CA ILE A 649 15.91 11.93 34.67
C ILE A 649 17.07 10.97 34.42
N ARG A 650 17.00 10.15 33.36
CA ARG A 650 18.00 9.13 33.04
C ARG A 650 18.54 9.24 31.62
N PHE A 651 19.87 9.20 31.46
CA PHE A 651 20.56 9.14 30.16
C PHE A 651 21.36 7.84 30.07
N ASN A 652 21.02 6.98 29.10
CA ASN A 652 21.57 5.64 28.89
C ASN A 652 21.81 4.89 30.22
N PRO A 653 20.75 4.60 31.01
CA PRO A 653 20.90 4.08 32.38
C PRO A 653 21.64 2.73 32.47
N ASP A 654 21.54 1.91 31.43
CA ASP A 654 22.27 0.62 31.31
C ASP A 654 23.71 0.78 30.76
N GLY A 655 24.17 2.03 30.60
CA GLY A 655 25.46 2.40 30.01
C GLY A 655 25.44 2.49 28.48
N ASN A 656 26.58 2.90 27.90
CA ASN A 656 26.77 2.96 26.44
C ASN A 656 28.26 2.79 26.08
N SER A 657 28.58 1.87 25.17
CA SER A 657 29.96 1.59 24.72
C SER A 657 30.46 2.55 23.61
N TRP A 658 29.62 3.45 23.08
CA TRP A 658 30.05 4.45 22.11
C TRP A 658 31.20 5.32 22.63
N LEU A 659 31.16 5.73 23.91
CA LEU A 659 32.25 6.49 24.54
C LEU A 659 33.57 5.69 24.54
N GLU A 660 33.55 4.40 24.87
CA GLU A 660 34.74 3.54 24.84
C GLU A 660 35.36 3.46 23.43
N ASN A 661 34.50 3.33 22.41
CA ASN A 661 34.91 3.09 21.04
C ASN A 661 35.40 4.36 20.32
N THR A 662 35.00 5.55 20.78
CA THR A 662 35.18 6.82 20.03
C THR A 662 35.82 7.96 20.81
N GLY A 663 35.68 8.00 22.14
CA GLY A 663 35.97 9.21 22.93
C GLY A 663 35.02 10.40 22.68
N VAL A 664 33.93 10.20 21.93
CA VAL A 664 32.89 11.19 21.66
C VAL A 664 31.87 11.21 22.80
N ALA A 665 31.34 12.38 23.13
CA ALA A 665 30.29 12.52 24.13
C ALA A 665 29.03 11.73 23.71
N THR A 666 28.49 10.92 24.62
CA THR A 666 27.24 10.17 24.37
C THR A 666 26.00 11.06 24.47
N VAL A 667 26.13 12.25 25.06
CA VAL A 667 25.13 13.31 25.07
C VAL A 667 25.77 14.63 24.58
N SER A 668 25.28 15.17 23.46
CA SER A 668 25.72 16.44 22.86
C SER A 668 24.60 17.46 22.94
N VAL A 669 24.87 18.65 23.48
CA VAL A 669 23.87 19.69 23.73
C VAL A 669 24.22 20.98 22.97
N PHE A 670 23.28 21.44 22.15
CA PHE A 670 23.41 22.57 21.23
C PHE A 670 22.56 23.76 21.73
N ALA A 671 23.00 24.41 22.82
CA ALA A 671 22.28 25.52 23.46
C ALA A 671 23.23 26.45 24.26
N ASP A 672 22.93 27.75 24.26
CA ASP A 672 23.61 28.81 25.04
C ASP A 672 23.49 28.57 26.55
N ASN A 673 22.33 28.07 27.00
CA ASN A 673 22.08 27.68 28.38
C ASN A 673 21.18 26.43 28.40
N TYR A 674 21.61 25.39 29.11
CA TYR A 674 20.84 24.15 29.22
C TYR A 674 20.58 23.74 30.68
N GLU A 675 19.32 23.48 31.03
CA GLU A 675 18.89 23.10 32.38
C GLU A 675 18.34 21.66 32.43
N VAL A 676 18.92 20.78 33.25
CA VAL A 676 18.41 19.44 33.54
C VAL A 676 17.98 19.38 35.01
N THR A 677 16.67 19.38 35.28
CA THR A 677 16.13 19.54 36.64
C THR A 677 15.13 18.43 37.02
N SER A 678 15.51 17.57 37.97
CA SER A 678 14.60 16.68 38.70
C SER A 678 14.14 17.35 40.00
N THR A 679 12.83 17.61 40.16
CA THR A 679 12.33 18.42 41.30
C THR A 679 12.15 17.63 42.60
N LEU A 680 12.01 16.29 42.55
CA LEU A 680 11.78 15.43 43.72
C LEU A 680 12.72 14.21 43.81
N CYS A 681 13.44 13.83 42.74
CA CYS A 681 14.23 12.60 42.69
C CYS A 681 15.65 12.82 42.11
N ASP A 682 16.13 11.91 41.26
CA ASP A 682 17.54 11.81 40.84
C ASP A 682 17.76 12.22 39.37
N VAL A 683 18.97 12.68 39.06
CA VAL A 683 19.50 12.74 37.68
C VAL A 683 20.61 11.70 37.55
N THR A 684 20.45 10.74 36.64
CA THR A 684 21.38 9.62 36.46
C THR A 684 21.87 9.53 35.02
N PHE A 685 23.14 9.81 34.81
CA PHE A 685 23.88 9.33 33.65
C PHE A 685 24.42 7.94 34.00
N GLY A 686 24.22 6.95 33.12
CA GLY A 686 24.71 5.58 33.33
C GLY A 686 26.24 5.45 33.21
N GLU A 687 26.73 4.21 33.28
CA GLU A 687 28.16 3.94 33.11
C GLU A 687 28.65 4.37 31.72
N MET A 688 29.85 4.94 31.67
CA MET A 688 30.50 5.40 30.43
C MET A 688 29.66 6.44 29.66
N GLN A 689 28.91 7.25 30.38
CA GLN A 689 28.30 8.46 29.84
C GLN A 689 29.23 9.66 29.89
N ALA A 690 29.15 10.48 28.85
CA ALA A 690 29.82 11.76 28.72
C ALA A 690 28.83 12.79 28.16
N ILE A 691 28.66 13.93 28.85
CA ILE A 691 27.83 15.05 28.37
C ILE A 691 28.71 16.24 27.99
N SER A 692 28.43 16.83 26.83
CA SER A 692 29.09 18.05 26.35
C SER A 692 28.07 19.08 25.88
N THR A 693 28.22 20.35 26.29
CA THR A 693 27.36 21.47 25.87
C THR A 693 28.14 22.57 25.16
N ALA A 694 27.49 23.21 24.18
CA ALA A 694 27.96 24.40 23.47
C ALA A 694 27.89 25.70 24.31
N GLY A 695 27.27 25.67 25.50
CA GLY A 695 27.10 26.85 26.36
C GLY A 695 27.20 26.52 27.86
N ASN A 696 26.33 27.14 28.67
CA ASN A 696 26.22 26.87 30.10
C ASN A 696 25.43 25.57 30.36
N LEU A 697 25.78 24.81 31.40
CA LEU A 697 25.07 23.60 31.83
C LEU A 697 24.72 23.66 33.32
N SER A 698 23.42 23.53 33.64
CA SER A 698 22.93 23.37 34.99
C SER A 698 22.28 21.99 35.16
N ILE A 699 22.75 21.20 36.13
CA ILE A 699 22.18 19.90 36.50
C ILE A 699 21.70 19.97 37.94
N ASN A 700 20.40 19.78 38.17
CA ASN A 700 19.77 19.93 39.48
C ASN A 700 18.95 18.68 39.82
N ALA A 701 19.13 18.14 41.04
CA ALA A 701 18.34 17.03 41.56
C ALA A 701 18.04 17.22 43.05
N ALA A 702 16.84 16.83 43.48
CA ALA A 702 16.43 16.95 44.88
C ALA A 702 17.09 15.91 45.81
N ASN A 703 17.57 14.78 45.27
CA ASN A 703 18.20 13.71 46.05
C ASN A 703 19.64 13.40 45.58
N ARG A 704 19.82 12.83 44.37
CA ARG A 704 21.16 12.50 43.84
C ARG A 704 21.40 12.96 42.39
N ILE A 705 22.63 13.38 42.11
CA ILE A 705 23.19 13.44 40.75
C ILE A 705 24.26 12.35 40.60
N THR A 706 24.21 11.60 39.51
CA THR A 706 25.26 10.67 39.08
C THR A 706 25.71 11.06 37.67
N VAL A 707 27.00 11.40 37.49
CA VAL A 707 27.59 11.91 36.24
C VAL A 707 28.91 11.20 35.92
N GLY A 708 29.19 11.00 34.63
CA GLY A 708 30.51 10.57 34.13
C GLY A 708 31.36 11.78 33.74
N ASP A 709 31.82 11.82 32.49
CA ASP A 709 32.49 13.01 31.96
C ASP A 709 31.50 14.16 31.74
N VAL A 710 31.96 15.39 32.01
CA VAL A 710 31.18 16.62 31.77
C VAL A 710 32.08 17.67 31.13
N THR A 711 31.65 18.22 30.00
CA THR A 711 32.31 19.37 29.34
C THR A 711 31.30 20.49 29.09
N ALA A 712 31.61 21.71 29.56
CA ALA A 712 30.80 22.90 29.28
C ALA A 712 31.65 23.99 28.59
N ALA A 713 31.17 24.51 27.46
CA ALA A 713 31.82 25.66 26.82
C ALA A 713 31.57 26.99 27.56
N GLY A 714 30.60 27.02 28.49
CA GLY A 714 30.33 28.09 29.45
C GLY A 714 30.53 27.64 30.91
N ASP A 715 29.69 28.13 31.83
CA ASP A 715 29.64 27.76 33.24
C ASP A 715 29.02 26.36 33.47
N LEU A 716 29.40 25.70 34.57
CA LEU A 716 28.88 24.39 35.00
C LEU A 716 28.38 24.43 36.45
N ASP A 717 27.08 24.29 36.64
CA ASP A 717 26.39 24.23 37.95
C ASP A 717 25.83 22.82 38.21
N VAL A 718 26.21 22.20 39.33
CA VAL A 718 25.76 20.85 39.74
C VAL A 718 25.17 20.89 41.15
N THR A 719 23.84 20.81 41.26
CA THR A 719 23.08 20.98 42.51
C THR A 719 22.37 19.71 42.96
N ALA A 720 22.94 19.00 43.93
CA ALA A 720 22.24 17.94 44.68
C ALA A 720 22.83 17.70 46.09
N PRO A 721 22.06 17.12 47.03
CA PRO A 721 22.57 16.65 48.33
C PRO A 721 23.65 15.56 48.27
N ASP A 722 23.55 14.66 47.29
CA ASP A 722 24.50 13.57 47.00
C ASP A 722 24.93 13.67 45.54
N ILE A 723 26.22 13.90 45.27
CA ILE A 723 26.75 14.03 43.91
C ILE A 723 27.83 12.96 43.73
N GLN A 724 27.68 12.12 42.71
CA GLN A 724 28.52 10.96 42.47
C GLN A 724 29.16 11.05 41.09
N ILE A 725 30.49 11.05 41.05
CA ILE A 725 31.26 11.04 39.79
C ILE A 725 31.62 9.58 39.50
N LEU A 726 31.14 9.07 38.37
CA LEU A 726 31.49 7.76 37.85
C LEU A 726 32.92 7.83 37.28
N LEU A 727 33.81 7.02 37.85
CA LEU A 727 35.17 6.88 37.36
C LEU A 727 35.20 5.92 36.17
N ARG A 728 36.00 6.25 35.16
CA ARG A 728 36.40 5.33 34.09
C ARG A 728 37.91 5.39 33.86
N ASP A 729 38.43 4.34 33.23
CA ASP A 729 39.79 4.34 32.69
C ASP A 729 39.95 5.35 31.55
N GLY A 730 41.21 5.61 31.18
CA GLY A 730 41.56 6.55 30.13
C GLY A 730 41.21 6.07 28.72
N VAL A 731 40.22 6.69 28.07
CA VAL A 731 39.86 6.41 26.67
C VAL A 731 40.93 7.00 25.73
N GLN A 732 41.30 6.24 24.69
CA GLN A 732 42.14 6.74 23.60
C GLN A 732 41.29 7.61 22.66
N VAL A 733 41.66 8.89 22.53
CA VAL A 733 40.96 9.84 21.66
C VAL A 733 41.86 10.15 20.48
N TRP A 734 41.40 9.83 19.26
CA TRP A 734 42.18 10.02 18.05
C TRP A 734 42.05 11.46 17.55
N ASN A 735 42.98 12.33 17.97
CA ASN A 735 43.11 13.67 17.39
C ASN A 735 43.68 13.59 15.95
N SER A 736 43.63 14.71 15.21
CA SER A 736 44.17 14.85 13.85
C SER A 736 45.69 14.68 13.73
N GLN A 737 46.38 14.39 14.84
CA GLN A 737 47.83 14.24 14.96
C GLN A 737 48.22 12.80 15.37
N GLY A 738 47.25 11.95 15.70
CA GLY A 738 47.38 10.49 15.85
C GLY A 738 47.43 9.94 17.27
N GLU A 739 47.64 10.75 18.31
CA GLU A 739 47.68 10.28 19.71
C GLU A 739 47.14 11.33 20.69
N PHE A 740 46.08 10.98 21.43
CA PHE A 740 45.74 11.52 22.74
C PHE A 740 45.15 10.40 23.60
N THR A 741 45.27 10.50 24.92
CA THR A 741 44.63 9.59 25.86
C THR A 741 44.06 10.42 26.99
N SER A 742 42.74 10.36 27.16
CA SER A 742 42.06 10.98 28.29
C SER A 742 42.61 10.36 29.59
N PRO A 743 42.98 11.14 30.62
CA PRO A 743 43.62 10.59 31.82
C PRO A 743 42.68 9.74 32.70
N GLY A 744 41.36 9.85 32.50
CA GLY A 744 40.31 9.26 33.31
C GLY A 744 39.02 10.05 33.09
N THR A 745 38.09 10.04 34.04
CA THR A 745 36.91 10.94 34.00
C THR A 745 37.36 12.41 34.12
N GLY A 746 36.85 13.28 33.25
CA GLY A 746 37.10 14.72 33.23
C GLY A 746 35.85 15.55 33.51
N ILE A 747 35.99 16.57 34.36
CA ILE A 747 34.99 17.60 34.63
C ILE A 747 35.59 18.95 34.20
N ILE A 748 35.19 19.44 33.03
CA ILE A 748 35.85 20.55 32.32
C ILE A 748 34.81 21.64 32.02
N ALA A 749 35.15 22.90 32.27
CA ALA A 749 34.34 24.04 31.87
C ALA A 749 35.19 25.23 31.42
N SER A 750 34.74 26.03 30.46
CA SER A 750 35.36 27.35 30.22
C SER A 750 35.06 28.32 31.38
N GLY A 751 33.86 28.24 31.96
CA GLY A 751 33.36 29.11 33.02
C GLY A 751 33.72 28.67 34.44
N GLU A 752 32.94 29.11 35.42
CA GLU A 752 33.00 28.62 36.80
C GLU A 752 32.49 27.17 36.89
N ILE A 753 33.04 26.39 37.83
CA ILE A 753 32.57 25.03 38.15
C ILE A 753 32.07 25.04 39.60
N SER A 754 30.75 24.94 39.76
CA SER A 754 30.08 25.00 41.06
C SER A 754 29.36 23.68 41.38
N PHE A 755 29.62 23.15 42.57
CA PHE A 755 28.98 21.95 43.11
C PHE A 755 28.35 22.29 44.47
N SER A 756 27.06 21.99 44.67
CA SER A 756 26.35 22.33 45.92
C SER A 756 26.74 21.47 47.13
N SER A 757 27.37 20.33 46.89
CA SER A 757 27.90 19.39 47.88
C SER A 757 29.25 18.83 47.38
N ASN A 758 30.05 18.21 48.24
CA ASN A 758 31.33 17.65 47.79
C ASN A 758 31.08 16.37 46.99
N PRO A 759 31.53 16.26 45.73
CA PRO A 759 31.35 15.07 44.92
C PRO A 759 32.09 13.86 45.50
N ASN A 760 31.46 12.70 45.41
CA ASN A 760 31.97 11.42 45.89
C ASN A 760 32.33 10.51 44.69
N PHE A 761 33.39 9.72 44.81
CA PHE A 761 33.88 8.81 43.78
C PHE A 761 34.73 7.69 44.38
N ASP A 762 34.64 6.47 43.83
CA ASP A 762 35.24 5.28 44.45
C ASP A 762 36.64 4.94 43.89
N LEU A 763 37.67 5.51 44.52
CA LEU A 763 39.07 5.17 44.24
C LEU A 763 39.46 3.73 44.63
N THR A 764 38.60 2.95 45.31
CA THR A 764 38.90 1.54 45.63
C THR A 764 38.69 0.60 44.45
N SER A 765 38.02 1.08 43.39
CA SER A 765 37.94 0.44 42.06
C SER A 765 39.30 0.22 41.40
N GLY A 766 40.31 1.01 41.75
CA GLY A 766 41.63 1.04 41.08
C GLY A 766 41.70 1.97 39.86
N LEU A 767 40.61 2.64 39.52
CA LEU A 767 40.55 3.65 38.46
C LEU A 767 41.20 4.97 38.89
N ASN A 768 41.57 5.80 37.91
CA ASN A 768 42.18 7.11 38.16
C ASN A 768 41.18 8.09 38.82
N ALA A 769 41.72 9.03 39.60
CA ALA A 769 40.95 10.13 40.17
C ALA A 769 40.39 11.07 39.07
N PRO A 770 39.24 11.72 39.29
CA PRO A 770 38.65 12.60 38.28
C PRO A 770 39.44 13.91 38.17
N VAL A 771 39.59 14.41 36.95
CA VAL A 771 40.36 15.63 36.66
C VAL A 771 39.41 16.81 36.49
N PHE A 772 39.59 17.85 37.32
CA PHE A 772 38.84 19.11 37.21
C PHE A 772 39.64 20.17 36.46
N ALA A 773 39.04 20.93 35.55
CA ALA A 773 39.72 22.03 34.85
C ALA A 773 38.77 23.18 34.47
N SER A 774 39.16 24.43 34.80
CA SER A 774 38.43 25.66 34.44
C SER A 774 39.34 26.73 33.85
N SER A 775 38.86 27.52 32.88
CA SER A 775 39.63 28.66 32.33
C SER A 775 39.65 29.87 33.28
N GLN A 776 38.67 29.98 34.18
CA GLN A 776 38.66 30.95 35.28
C GLN A 776 39.60 30.52 36.43
N GLY A 777 40.14 29.30 36.38
CA GLY A 777 40.99 28.70 37.41
C GLY A 777 40.17 28.14 38.58
N VAL A 778 40.78 28.06 39.77
CA VAL A 778 40.13 27.53 40.98
C VAL A 778 39.21 28.60 41.60
N VAL A 779 38.18 29.02 40.84
CA VAL A 779 37.01 29.71 41.38
C VAL A 779 36.03 28.61 41.79
N THR A 780 35.98 28.35 43.10
CA THR A 780 35.09 27.33 43.67
C THR A 780 34.31 27.94 44.81
N ASN A 781 32.99 27.85 44.77
CA ASN A 781 32.20 27.96 45.98
C ASN A 781 32.52 26.74 46.87
N GLY A 782 33.04 27.02 48.07
CA GLY A 782 34.09 26.18 48.65
C GLY A 782 33.66 24.81 49.19
N LEU A 783 33.79 23.77 48.37
CA LEU A 783 33.92 22.35 48.77
C LEU A 783 34.97 21.57 47.93
N LEU A 784 35.29 22.02 46.71
CA LEU A 784 36.23 21.37 45.77
C LEU A 784 37.73 21.70 46.00
N ALA A 785 38.06 22.39 47.10
CA ALA A 785 39.40 22.97 47.31
C ALA A 785 40.52 21.94 47.59
N ASP A 786 40.16 20.71 47.97
CA ASP A 786 41.09 19.60 48.25
C ASP A 786 41.25 18.62 47.05
N GLN A 787 40.67 18.93 45.88
CA GLN A 787 40.71 18.09 44.67
C GLN A 787 41.91 18.40 43.76
N GLU A 788 42.25 17.50 42.83
CA GLU A 788 43.30 17.76 41.83
C GLU A 788 42.76 18.56 40.64
N TRP A 789 43.34 19.76 40.43
CA TRP A 789 42.97 20.67 39.35
C TRP A 789 44.04 20.70 38.25
N GLY A 790 43.63 20.42 37.02
CA GLY A 790 44.43 20.58 35.81
C GLY A 790 44.38 22.02 35.28
N ALA A 791 45.46 22.46 34.64
CA ALA A 791 45.45 23.69 33.84
C ALA A 791 44.82 23.42 32.48
N ILE A 792 43.87 24.26 32.04
CA ILE A 792 43.30 24.18 30.69
C ILE A 792 44.38 24.36 29.61
N GLU A 793 45.52 25.02 29.89
CA GLU A 793 46.66 25.09 28.94
C GLU A 793 47.23 23.72 28.50
N ASN A 794 46.87 22.60 29.15
CA ASN A 794 47.22 21.24 28.71
C ASN A 794 46.15 20.55 27.84
N PHE A 795 44.96 21.13 27.72
CA PHE A 795 43.91 20.74 26.77
C PHE A 795 43.91 21.81 25.66
N ASP A 796 44.19 21.43 24.42
CA ASP A 796 44.37 22.44 23.36
C ASP A 796 43.13 23.34 23.26
N HIS A 797 43.33 24.67 23.35
CA HIS A 797 42.26 25.67 23.34
C HIS A 797 41.39 25.57 22.07
N ASN A 798 41.95 25.00 20.99
CA ASN A 798 41.23 24.65 19.78
C ASN A 798 40.06 23.68 20.05
N MET A 799 40.17 22.74 21.00
CA MET A 799 39.10 21.80 21.38
C MET A 799 37.85 22.49 21.96
N LEU A 800 37.90 23.80 22.21
CA LEU A 800 36.78 24.62 22.70
C LEU A 800 36.33 25.67 21.65
N ALA A 801 36.81 25.60 20.40
CA ALA A 801 36.58 26.61 19.36
C ALA A 801 35.93 26.02 18.10
N THR A 802 34.88 26.69 17.61
CA THR A 802 34.03 26.26 16.47
C THR A 802 34.54 26.75 15.11
N ASP A 803 35.84 27.01 14.97
CA ASP A 803 36.39 27.88 13.92
C ASP A 803 36.96 27.09 12.71
N GLU A 804 36.07 26.61 11.83
CA GLU A 804 36.30 26.08 10.46
C GLU A 804 37.37 24.97 10.24
N ALA A 805 38.10 24.50 11.26
CA ALA A 805 39.26 23.61 11.08
C ALA A 805 39.37 22.45 12.08
N GLY A 806 38.21 21.89 12.49
CA GLY A 806 38.07 20.57 13.12
C GLY A 806 39.00 20.19 14.30
N PRO A 807 38.81 20.78 15.49
CA PRO A 807 39.32 20.24 16.75
C PRO A 807 38.13 19.79 17.63
N MET A 808 38.05 18.49 17.93
CA MET A 808 36.97 17.95 18.76
C MET A 808 37.01 18.50 20.21
N LEU A 809 35.88 19.07 20.65
CA LEU A 809 35.41 19.00 22.05
C LEU A 809 35.36 17.52 22.51
N LEU A 810 35.04 17.19 23.77
CA LEU A 810 34.52 15.82 23.99
C LEU A 810 33.25 15.70 23.12
N GLY A 811 33.29 14.77 22.17
CA GLY A 811 32.89 15.10 20.79
C GLY A 811 31.55 15.84 20.64
N LEU A 812 31.62 17.11 20.21
CA LEU A 812 30.52 17.77 19.51
C LEU A 812 30.66 17.41 18.03
N LEU A 813 29.72 16.63 17.50
CA LEU A 813 29.65 16.36 16.06
C LEU A 813 29.13 17.61 15.35
N GLU A 814 29.77 18.01 14.24
CA GLU A 814 29.02 18.69 13.19
C GLU A 814 27.89 17.74 12.75
N PRO A 815 26.64 18.20 12.58
CA PRO A 815 25.53 17.36 12.18
C PRO A 815 25.63 16.99 10.69
N GLY A 816 26.55 16.09 10.37
CA GLY A 816 26.62 15.34 9.12
C GLY A 816 25.47 14.33 9.00
N PHE A 817 24.25 14.81 9.19
CA PHE A 817 23.03 14.09 8.89
C PHE A 817 22.68 14.33 7.43
N ASP A 818 22.74 13.26 6.64
CA ASP A 818 21.67 13.06 5.66
C ASP A 818 20.36 12.94 6.46
N VAL A 819 19.67 14.07 6.64
CA VAL A 819 18.21 14.07 6.67
C VAL A 819 17.76 13.25 5.45
N PRO A 820 16.77 12.33 5.54
CA PRO A 820 16.24 11.65 4.36
C PRO A 820 15.89 12.70 3.32
N VAL A 821 16.72 12.79 2.28
CA VAL A 821 16.87 14.02 1.50
C VAL A 821 15.53 14.30 0.82
N GLU A 822 15.00 15.52 0.96
CA GLU A 822 13.88 15.95 0.10
C GLU A 822 14.32 15.67 -1.34
N PRO A 823 13.56 14.86 -2.11
CA PRO A 823 14.08 14.19 -3.29
C PRO A 823 14.71 15.23 -4.22
N VAL A 824 16.04 15.14 -4.38
CA VAL A 824 16.82 16.17 -5.08
C VAL A 824 16.24 16.31 -6.48
N ASP A 825 15.63 17.47 -6.74
CA ASP A 825 14.97 17.81 -7.99
C ASP A 825 15.81 17.28 -9.16
N PRO A 826 15.32 16.31 -9.95
CA PRO A 826 16.15 15.58 -10.89
C PRO A 826 16.68 16.56 -11.93
N VAL A 827 17.97 16.89 -11.82
CA VAL A 827 18.60 18.05 -12.47
C VAL A 827 18.18 18.15 -13.93
N ASP A 828 17.33 19.16 -14.20
CA ASP A 828 16.58 19.34 -15.45
C ASP A 828 17.51 19.06 -16.66
N PRO A 829 17.26 17.99 -17.44
CA PRO A 829 18.25 17.45 -18.37
C PRO A 829 18.58 18.48 -19.44
N VAL A 830 19.74 19.13 -19.26
CA VAL A 830 20.13 20.38 -19.92
C VAL A 830 19.72 20.40 -21.38
N ASN A 831 18.70 21.21 -21.67
CA ASN A 831 18.00 21.28 -22.95
C ASN A 831 19.01 21.18 -24.11
N PRO A 832 18.93 20.14 -24.98
CA PRO A 832 19.92 19.93 -26.03
C PRO A 832 19.90 21.12 -26.99
N VAL A 833 20.97 21.94 -26.91
CA VAL A 833 21.06 23.23 -27.59
C VAL A 833 20.79 23.04 -29.08
N ILE A 834 19.68 23.62 -29.55
CA ILE A 834 19.19 23.51 -30.92
C ILE A 834 20.33 23.90 -31.88
N PRO A 835 20.84 22.97 -32.71
CA PRO A 835 21.86 23.31 -33.70
C PRO A 835 21.27 24.29 -34.71
N VAL A 836 21.88 25.48 -34.83
CA VAL A 836 21.39 26.53 -35.72
C VAL A 836 21.58 26.12 -37.18
N ASP A 837 20.49 26.15 -37.94
CA ASP A 837 20.38 25.66 -39.33
C ASP A 837 21.36 26.35 -40.32
N PRO A 838 22.34 25.63 -40.90
CA PRO A 838 23.36 26.20 -41.76
C PRO A 838 23.05 26.03 -43.26
N ILE A 839 22.30 26.99 -43.81
CA ILE A 839 22.32 27.52 -45.19
C ILE A 839 22.92 26.61 -46.32
N ASN A 840 22.02 26.15 -47.19
CA ASN A 840 22.27 25.51 -48.50
C ASN A 840 22.49 26.58 -49.64
N PRO A 841 23.04 26.31 -50.87
CA PRO A 841 23.78 25.14 -51.44
C PRO A 841 25.12 25.45 -52.20
N GLU A 842 25.97 24.42 -52.40
CA GLU A 842 26.84 24.12 -53.60
C GLU A 842 27.92 25.14 -54.12
N PRO A 843 28.81 24.83 -55.13
CA PRO A 843 29.06 23.58 -55.91
C PRO A 843 30.57 23.13 -56.06
N ASN A 844 30.80 22.05 -56.85
CA ASN A 844 32.05 21.55 -57.51
C ASN A 844 33.03 20.67 -56.66
N VAL A 845 33.16 19.33 -56.81
CA VAL A 845 33.48 18.44 -57.98
C VAL A 845 34.83 18.77 -58.66
N PRO A 846 35.75 17.82 -58.99
CA PRO A 846 35.86 16.36 -58.74
C PRO A 846 37.11 15.97 -57.89
N VAL A 847 37.54 14.70 -57.69
CA VAL A 847 38.34 13.81 -58.58
C VAL A 847 38.34 12.36 -58.03
N ASP A 848 38.47 11.39 -58.95
CA ASP A 848 38.39 9.93 -58.79
C ASP A 848 39.61 9.27 -59.49
N PRO A 849 39.88 7.94 -59.45
CA PRO A 849 40.13 7.00 -58.35
C PRO A 849 41.58 6.41 -58.40
N ILE A 850 41.91 5.36 -57.61
CA ILE A 850 42.69 4.13 -58.01
C ILE A 850 42.91 3.14 -56.82
N PRO A 851 43.02 1.80 -57.01
CA PRO A 851 42.77 0.79 -55.95
C PRO A 851 43.83 -0.35 -55.79
N VAL A 852 43.49 -1.39 -54.99
CA VAL A 852 44.05 -2.79 -54.90
C VAL A 852 45.50 -3.01 -54.38
N ASP A 853 45.93 -4.13 -53.73
CA ASP A 853 45.31 -5.42 -53.28
C ASP A 853 46.01 -6.04 -51.99
N PRO A 854 46.17 -7.38 -51.71
CA PRO A 854 45.78 -7.98 -50.40
C PRO A 854 46.91 -8.75 -49.64
N VAL A 855 46.57 -9.62 -48.67
CA VAL A 855 47.24 -10.94 -48.36
C VAL A 855 46.39 -11.80 -47.37
N ASN A 856 46.58 -13.14 -47.39
CA ASN A 856 45.97 -14.20 -46.53
C ASN A 856 46.91 -15.47 -46.59
N PRO A 857 46.72 -16.64 -45.91
CA PRO A 857 45.65 -17.10 -45.00
C PRO A 857 46.10 -17.95 -43.75
N SER A 858 45.14 -18.69 -43.17
CA SER A 858 45.11 -20.03 -42.46
C SER A 858 46.38 -20.93 -42.46
N PRO A 859 46.55 -22.00 -41.60
CA PRO A 859 45.47 -22.92 -41.11
C PRO A 859 45.62 -23.80 -39.80
N VAL A 860 44.47 -24.33 -39.30
CA VAL A 860 44.14 -25.72 -38.81
C VAL A 860 44.70 -26.35 -37.48
N ASP A 861 43.82 -27.19 -36.89
CA ASP A 861 43.81 -28.04 -35.66
C ASP A 861 44.71 -29.31 -35.68
N PRO A 862 45.02 -29.99 -34.54
CA PRO A 862 44.32 -31.26 -34.21
C PRO A 862 44.11 -31.63 -32.70
N THR A 863 43.02 -32.37 -32.40
CA THR A 863 42.78 -33.15 -31.15
C THR A 863 43.38 -34.59 -31.21
N PRO A 864 43.42 -35.43 -30.13
CA PRO A 864 42.29 -36.38 -29.83
C PRO A 864 42.17 -37.05 -28.40
N VAL A 865 40.97 -37.62 -28.09
CA VAL A 865 40.62 -38.99 -27.54
C VAL A 865 41.48 -39.61 -26.39
N ASP A 866 41.01 -40.20 -25.26
CA ASP A 866 39.70 -40.60 -24.64
C ASP A 866 39.89 -40.76 -23.07
N THR A 867 39.22 -41.53 -22.15
CA THR A 867 38.22 -42.64 -22.09
C THR A 867 37.62 -42.85 -20.65
N VAL A 868 36.56 -43.69 -20.49
CA VAL A 868 36.05 -44.44 -19.29
C VAL A 868 35.15 -43.76 -18.21
N THR A 869 33.94 -44.33 -18.04
CA THR A 869 33.21 -44.61 -16.77
C THR A 869 33.01 -46.16 -16.68
N PRO A 870 32.64 -46.85 -15.56
CA PRO A 870 31.76 -46.42 -14.44
C PRO A 870 32.07 -47.04 -13.02
N GLU A 871 31.03 -47.12 -12.16
CA GLU A 871 30.78 -48.04 -11.02
C GLU A 871 31.24 -47.75 -9.55
N LEU A 872 30.22 -47.72 -8.67
CA LEU A 872 30.04 -48.40 -7.35
C LEU A 872 31.11 -48.33 -6.23
N GLY A 873 30.66 -48.17 -4.97
CA GLY A 873 31.43 -48.57 -3.78
C GLY A 873 30.97 -48.00 -2.43
N ASP A 874 30.17 -48.79 -1.68
CA ASP A 874 29.66 -48.45 -0.34
C ASP A 874 30.74 -48.32 0.78
N SER A 875 30.30 -47.70 1.89
CA SER A 875 30.50 -48.12 3.29
C SER A 875 31.64 -47.54 4.16
N LEU A 876 31.28 -47.33 5.44
CA LEU A 876 32.06 -47.37 6.70
C LEU A 876 33.35 -46.49 6.77
N ALA A 877 33.46 -45.44 7.61
CA ALA A 877 33.24 -45.31 9.07
C ALA A 877 34.38 -45.86 9.96
N ALA A 878 34.60 -45.14 11.07
CA ALA A 878 35.39 -45.46 12.28
C ALA A 878 36.92 -45.20 12.33
N ASP A 879 37.28 -44.61 13.47
CA ASP A 879 38.47 -44.82 14.32
C ASP A 879 39.91 -44.43 13.91
N SER A 880 40.37 -43.35 14.56
CA SER A 880 41.17 -43.46 15.79
C SER A 880 40.84 -42.23 16.67
N GLN A 881 40.35 -42.31 17.91
CA GLN A 881 40.85 -43.00 19.12
C GLN A 881 42.30 -42.58 19.49
N ILE A 882 42.72 -42.39 20.75
CA ILE A 882 42.28 -42.90 22.06
C ILE A 882 42.41 -41.79 23.13
N GLY A 883 41.59 -41.80 24.21
CA GLY A 883 41.83 -40.97 25.39
C GLY A 883 40.72 -41.02 26.46
N LEU A 884 40.53 -42.17 27.11
CA LEU A 884 39.46 -42.41 28.11
C LEU A 884 39.99 -42.62 29.55
N ASP A 885 39.03 -42.72 30.47
CA ASP A 885 39.10 -43.26 31.85
C ASP A 885 39.72 -42.39 32.97
N ASP A 886 39.13 -42.30 34.18
CA ASP A 886 37.81 -42.76 34.70
C ASP A 886 37.53 -42.10 36.09
N GLN A 887 36.38 -42.44 36.72
CA GLN A 887 35.96 -42.30 38.11
C GLN A 887 35.21 -40.97 38.44
N MET A 888 33.92 -40.94 38.83
CA MET A 888 33.03 -42.02 39.32
C MET A 888 31.52 -41.81 39.04
N LEU A 889 30.83 -42.94 38.87
CA LEU A 889 29.47 -43.29 39.37
C LEU A 889 28.26 -42.41 39.02
N VAL A 890 27.40 -42.98 38.16
CA VAL A 890 25.95 -42.74 38.10
C VAL A 890 25.22 -43.88 38.82
N SER A 891 24.13 -43.57 39.53
CA SER A 891 23.09 -44.57 39.90
C SER A 891 21.73 -43.91 40.13
N ASP A 892 20.73 -44.39 39.39
CA ASP A 892 19.30 -44.57 39.74
C ASP A 892 18.55 -43.39 40.42
N ILE A 893 17.64 -42.65 39.75
CA ILE A 893 16.32 -42.99 39.16
C ILE A 893 15.14 -42.51 40.04
N GLU A 894 14.29 -41.68 39.43
CA GLU A 894 12.85 -41.41 39.64
C GLU A 894 12.25 -41.19 41.06
N SER A 895 11.69 -39.98 41.26
CA SER A 895 10.45 -39.60 42.01
C SER A 895 10.59 -38.19 42.61
N GLU A 896 9.58 -37.32 42.67
CA GLU A 896 8.24 -37.30 42.06
C GLU A 896 7.83 -35.81 41.92
N ILE A 897 7.61 -35.31 40.70
CA ILE A 897 6.75 -34.13 40.47
C ILE A 897 5.80 -34.48 39.34
N ASN A 898 4.65 -35.03 39.71
CA ASN A 898 3.54 -35.27 38.80
C ASN A 898 2.89 -33.92 38.43
N ILE A 899 3.31 -33.32 37.31
CA ILE A 899 2.51 -32.30 36.63
C ILE A 899 1.44 -33.08 35.85
N ASP A 900 0.18 -32.86 36.23
CA ASP A 900 -0.97 -33.62 35.73
C ASP A 900 -1.13 -33.52 34.21
N ALA A 901 -1.64 -34.58 33.58
CA ALA A 901 -1.51 -34.81 32.15
C ALA A 901 -2.40 -33.88 31.31
N THR A 902 -1.85 -32.77 30.84
CA THR A 902 -2.43 -32.00 29.73
C THR A 902 -2.28 -32.77 28.41
N PRO A 903 -3.28 -32.75 27.50
CA PRO A 903 -3.09 -33.21 26.14
C PRO A 903 -1.98 -32.38 25.47
N ASN A 904 -1.04 -33.04 24.81
CA ASN A 904 0.08 -32.35 24.18
C ASN A 904 -0.44 -31.53 22.97
N PRO A 905 -0.48 -30.19 23.05
CA PRO A 905 -1.21 -29.36 22.08
C PRO A 905 -0.59 -29.45 20.70
N LEU A 906 -1.34 -29.05 19.66
CA LEU A 906 -0.76 -28.85 18.34
C LEU A 906 0.28 -27.71 18.35
N SER A 907 1.33 -27.87 17.56
CA SER A 907 2.44 -26.90 17.49
C SER A 907 3.06 -26.88 16.09
N LEU A 908 4.02 -25.97 15.85
CA LEU A 908 4.72 -25.85 14.58
C LEU A 908 5.37 -27.17 14.09
N ILE A 909 5.79 -28.06 15.00
CA ILE A 909 6.32 -29.39 14.64
C ILE A 909 5.31 -30.26 13.90
N ASP A 910 4.01 -30.01 14.11
CA ASP A 910 2.95 -30.78 13.47
C ASP A 910 2.73 -30.42 12.01
N PHE A 911 3.08 -29.18 11.65
CA PHE A 911 3.17 -28.64 10.28
C PHE A 911 4.52 -28.94 9.60
N GLY A 912 5.46 -29.55 10.33
CA GLY A 912 6.79 -29.84 9.80
C GLY A 912 7.75 -28.66 9.92
N VAL A 913 7.46 -27.69 10.78
CA VAL A 913 8.33 -26.54 11.08
C VAL A 913 9.05 -26.78 12.41
N GLU A 914 10.38 -26.69 12.38
CA GLU A 914 11.24 -26.75 13.57
C GLU A 914 11.80 -25.35 13.84
N VAL A 915 11.41 -24.75 14.96
CA VAL A 915 11.93 -23.45 15.39
C VAL A 915 13.28 -23.64 16.07
N LYS A 916 14.31 -22.92 15.61
CA LYS A 916 15.63 -22.89 16.26
C LYS A 916 15.77 -21.62 17.11
N THR A 917 16.17 -21.82 18.36
CA THR A 917 16.61 -20.77 19.28
C THR A 917 18.11 -20.54 19.12
N THR A 918 18.52 -19.31 18.84
CA THR A 918 19.94 -18.93 18.87
C THR A 918 20.44 -18.95 20.32
N GLU A 919 21.53 -19.67 20.60
CA GLU A 919 22.13 -19.65 21.96
C GLU A 919 22.71 -18.26 22.26
N GLY A 920 22.54 -17.81 23.51
CA GLY A 920 22.85 -16.44 23.91
C GLY A 920 24.35 -16.16 23.96
N GLY A 921 24.74 -14.95 23.49
CA GLY A 921 26.08 -14.40 23.73
C GLY A 921 26.93 -14.13 22.48
N GLN A 922 26.47 -14.44 21.26
CA GLN A 922 27.16 -14.06 20.03
C GLN A 922 26.26 -13.23 19.09
N ARG A 923 26.78 -12.07 18.65
CA ARG A 923 26.26 -11.37 17.46
C ARG A 923 26.62 -12.21 16.22
N ALA A 924 25.72 -13.11 15.83
CA ALA A 924 25.87 -13.87 14.60
C ALA A 924 25.84 -12.91 13.38
N PRO A 925 26.72 -13.08 12.38
CA PRO A 925 26.60 -12.35 11.12
C PRO A 925 25.30 -12.70 10.40
N LEU A 926 24.67 -11.73 9.74
CA LEU A 926 23.47 -11.90 8.91
C LEU A 926 23.74 -12.66 7.58
N VAL A 927 24.70 -13.59 7.58
CA VAL A 927 25.13 -14.38 6.40
C VAL A 927 25.22 -15.86 6.74
N ASN A 928 24.13 -16.39 7.29
CA ASN A 928 23.53 -17.65 6.84
C ASN A 928 22.17 -17.79 7.53
N ASP A 929 21.13 -17.33 6.83
CA ASP A 929 19.83 -17.99 6.95
C ASP A 929 20.05 -19.49 6.72
N PHE A 930 19.29 -20.36 7.42
CA PHE A 930 19.20 -21.76 7.01
C PHE A 930 18.38 -21.82 5.73
N ALA A 931 19.02 -21.48 4.60
CA ALA A 931 18.46 -21.65 3.27
C ALA A 931 17.94 -23.08 3.17
N ALA A 932 16.63 -23.23 3.05
CA ALA A 932 15.99 -24.53 2.92
C ALA A 932 16.54 -25.18 1.65
N ASP A 933 17.44 -26.16 1.81
CA ASP A 933 18.29 -26.66 0.73
C ASP A 933 17.47 -27.03 -0.51
N ILE A 934 17.59 -26.22 -1.58
CA ILE A 934 16.79 -26.34 -2.81
C ILE A 934 17.41 -27.40 -3.74
N VAL A 935 17.94 -28.47 -3.15
CA VAL A 935 18.59 -29.61 -3.84
C VAL A 935 18.06 -30.95 -3.31
N GLY A 936 16.74 -31.07 -3.12
CA GLY A 936 16.11 -32.37 -2.88
C GLY A 936 14.62 -32.35 -2.54
N GLY A 937 13.85 -33.24 -3.16
CA GLY A 937 12.45 -33.52 -2.79
C GLY A 937 12.34 -34.36 -1.51
N GLY A 938 12.93 -33.89 -0.41
CA GLY A 938 13.03 -34.61 0.85
C GLY A 938 11.94 -34.23 1.87
N SER A 939 11.41 -35.22 2.60
CA SER A 939 10.38 -35.08 3.64
C SER A 939 10.86 -34.43 4.94
N GLY A 940 11.89 -33.60 4.88
CA GLY A 940 12.56 -33.00 6.05
C GLY A 940 11.83 -31.78 6.60
N MET A 941 11.99 -31.56 7.91
CA MET A 941 11.51 -30.38 8.62
C MET A 941 12.02 -29.09 7.98
N ILE A 942 11.20 -28.04 8.00
CA ILE A 942 11.57 -26.67 7.66
C ILE A 942 12.18 -26.05 8.91
N GLN A 943 13.47 -25.71 8.89
CA GLN A 943 14.13 -25.07 10.03
C GLN A 943 14.05 -23.55 9.89
N ILE A 944 13.50 -22.86 10.90
CA ILE A 944 13.29 -21.41 10.89
C ILE A 944 13.81 -20.81 12.21
N SER A 945 14.50 -19.67 12.13
CA SER A 945 14.87 -18.89 13.34
C SER A 945 13.62 -18.37 14.04
N GLN A 946 13.58 -18.43 15.38
CA GLN A 946 12.47 -17.83 16.15
C GLN A 946 12.23 -16.35 15.81
N GLN A 947 13.26 -15.62 15.38
CA GLN A 947 13.17 -14.20 15.01
C GLN A 947 12.43 -13.94 13.68
N ARG A 948 12.21 -14.98 12.85
CA ARG A 948 11.45 -14.90 11.59
C ARG A 948 9.96 -15.19 11.76
N LEU A 949 9.51 -15.59 12.96
CA LEU A 949 8.17 -16.10 13.22
C LEU A 949 7.42 -15.23 14.23
N ASP A 950 6.22 -14.76 13.87
CA ASP A 950 5.27 -14.34 14.89
C ASP A 950 4.72 -15.60 15.58
N MET A 951 5.27 -15.87 16.76
CA MET A 951 4.96 -17.06 17.55
C MET A 951 3.49 -17.09 18.03
N ASN A 952 2.80 -15.95 18.10
CA ASN A 952 1.39 -15.90 18.50
C ASN A 952 0.49 -16.25 17.32
N VAL A 953 0.73 -15.68 16.13
CA VAL A 953 -0.01 -16.06 14.91
C VAL A 953 0.27 -17.53 14.54
N ALA A 954 1.51 -17.99 14.69
CA ALA A 954 1.87 -19.40 14.52
C ALA A 954 1.15 -20.33 15.52
N ALA A 955 0.95 -19.89 16.77
CA ALA A 955 0.15 -20.63 17.74
C ALA A 955 -1.35 -20.63 17.39
N GLN A 956 -1.91 -19.52 16.88
CA GLN A 956 -3.28 -19.49 16.39
C GLN A 956 -3.49 -20.42 15.19
N ALA A 957 -2.55 -20.48 14.25
CA ALA A 957 -2.59 -21.44 13.14
C ALA A 957 -2.66 -22.90 13.64
N ALA A 958 -1.92 -23.24 14.70
CA ALA A 958 -1.98 -24.55 15.34
C ALA A 958 -3.32 -24.83 16.05
N LEU A 959 -3.87 -23.84 16.75
CA LEU A 959 -5.19 -23.93 17.39
C LEU A 959 -6.34 -24.07 16.36
N GLN A 960 -6.24 -23.43 15.20
CA GLN A 960 -7.20 -23.61 14.10
C GLN A 960 -7.12 -25.03 13.51
N TYR A 961 -5.92 -25.58 13.33
CA TYR A 961 -5.77 -26.98 12.91
C TYR A 961 -6.25 -27.96 14.00
N GLU A 962 -6.17 -27.60 15.28
CA GLU A 962 -6.80 -28.33 16.38
C GLU A 962 -8.33 -28.31 16.30
N ALA A 963 -8.92 -27.17 15.94
CA ALA A 963 -10.36 -27.06 15.65
C ALA A 963 -10.78 -27.94 14.46
N VAL A 964 -9.96 -28.04 13.40
CA VAL A 964 -10.21 -28.98 12.29
C VAL A 964 -10.20 -30.43 12.79
N ILE A 965 -9.16 -30.87 13.52
CA ILE A 965 -9.05 -32.26 14.00
C ILE A 965 -10.17 -32.61 15.00
N THR A 966 -10.56 -31.70 15.88
CA THR A 966 -11.66 -31.90 16.85
C THR A 966 -13.05 -31.88 16.21
N SER A 967 -13.21 -31.29 15.02
CA SER A 967 -14.49 -31.29 14.28
C SER A 967 -14.84 -32.63 13.58
N GLN A 968 -14.09 -33.71 13.86
CA GLN A 968 -14.38 -35.05 13.38
C GLN A 968 -15.48 -35.76 14.21
N PRO A 969 -16.58 -36.24 13.59
CA PRO A 969 -17.69 -36.85 14.33
C PRO A 969 -17.29 -38.13 15.09
N GLY A 970 -17.46 -38.09 16.41
CA GLY A 970 -17.17 -39.21 17.31
C GLY A 970 -15.74 -39.26 17.83
N ILE A 971 -14.92 -38.25 17.54
CA ILE A 971 -13.59 -38.06 18.13
C ILE A 971 -13.69 -37.28 19.46
N GLY A 972 -12.85 -37.68 20.43
CA GLY A 972 -12.67 -36.99 21.71
C GLY A 972 -11.24 -36.44 21.87
N PRO A 973 -10.91 -35.77 23.00
CA PRO A 973 -9.61 -35.12 23.21
C PRO A 973 -8.40 -36.01 22.96
N ASP A 974 -8.49 -37.30 23.32
CA ASP A 974 -7.45 -38.31 23.12
C ASP A 974 -7.00 -38.42 21.65
N ALA A 975 -7.87 -38.15 20.68
CA ALA A 975 -7.55 -38.24 19.25
C ALA A 975 -6.75 -37.03 18.73
N VAL A 976 -6.80 -35.88 19.42
CA VAL A 976 -5.91 -34.74 19.16
C VAL A 976 -4.49 -35.08 19.60
N ALA A 977 -4.33 -35.67 20.78
CA ALA A 977 -3.04 -36.17 21.26
C ALA A 977 -2.46 -37.27 20.35
N GLN A 978 -3.34 -38.08 19.72
CA GLN A 978 -2.95 -39.09 18.72
C GLN A 978 -2.87 -38.55 17.28
N ARG A 979 -3.11 -37.26 17.04
CA ARG A 979 -3.12 -36.61 15.71
C ARG A 979 -3.97 -37.36 14.66
N ASN A 980 -5.10 -37.92 15.08
CA ASN A 980 -5.92 -38.81 14.25
C ASN A 980 -6.71 -38.03 13.20
N THR A 981 -6.37 -38.25 11.93
CA THR A 981 -6.93 -37.57 10.74
C THR A 981 -7.76 -38.51 9.84
N ALA A 982 -8.07 -39.73 10.30
CA ALA A 982 -8.63 -40.78 9.43
C ALA A 982 -10.00 -40.45 8.83
N GLN A 983 -10.85 -39.66 9.51
CA GLN A 983 -12.14 -39.24 8.95
C GLN A 983 -11.98 -38.07 7.97
N ILE A 984 -11.08 -37.13 8.25
CA ILE A 984 -10.67 -36.07 7.32
C ILE A 984 -10.17 -36.70 6.00
N ALA A 985 -9.26 -37.68 6.10
CA ALA A 985 -8.75 -38.43 4.96
C ALA A 985 -9.85 -39.17 4.19
N SER A 986 -10.80 -39.81 4.87
CA SER A 986 -11.91 -40.53 4.23
C SER A 986 -12.87 -39.59 3.47
N SER A 987 -13.21 -38.44 4.06
CA SER A 987 -14.15 -37.46 3.49
C SER A 987 -13.51 -36.74 2.28
N LEU A 988 -12.27 -36.28 2.41
CA LEU A 988 -11.50 -35.70 1.30
C LEU A 988 -11.31 -36.69 0.14
N ASN A 989 -11.10 -37.98 0.43
CA ASN A 989 -11.06 -39.02 -0.61
C ASN A 989 -12.42 -39.24 -1.28
N GLN A 990 -13.54 -39.19 -0.55
CA GLN A 990 -14.86 -39.30 -1.18
C GLN A 990 -15.11 -38.10 -2.12
N ALA A 991 -14.94 -36.88 -1.61
CA ALA A 991 -15.03 -35.66 -2.40
C ALA A 991 -14.13 -35.68 -3.65
N TYR A 992 -12.89 -36.15 -3.52
CA TYR A 992 -11.97 -36.23 -4.67
C TYR A 992 -12.39 -37.28 -5.71
N ASN A 993 -12.97 -38.42 -5.28
CA ASN A 993 -13.53 -39.39 -6.22
C ASN A 993 -14.77 -38.82 -6.94
N GLU A 994 -15.61 -38.04 -6.25
CA GLU A 994 -16.73 -37.33 -6.87
C GLU A 994 -16.24 -36.28 -7.88
N TYR A 995 -15.23 -35.47 -7.54
CA TYR A 995 -14.52 -34.56 -8.44
C TYR A 995 -13.97 -35.26 -9.69
N ALA A 996 -13.21 -36.35 -9.50
CA ALA A 996 -12.60 -37.12 -10.57
C ALA A 996 -13.61 -37.87 -11.47
N SER A 997 -14.84 -38.09 -10.97
CA SER A 997 -15.96 -38.61 -11.76
C SER A 997 -16.74 -37.52 -12.53
N SER A 998 -16.47 -36.25 -12.23
CA SER A 998 -17.11 -35.09 -12.84
C SER A 998 -16.34 -34.56 -14.05
N ASN A 999 -16.98 -33.68 -14.84
CA ASN A 999 -16.30 -32.98 -15.93
C ASN A 999 -15.37 -31.83 -15.45
N ALA A 1000 -15.32 -31.50 -14.16
CA ALA A 1000 -14.67 -30.29 -13.65
C ALA A 1000 -13.18 -30.18 -14.00
N GLY A 1001 -12.42 -31.27 -13.81
CA GLY A 1001 -11.02 -31.35 -14.20
C GLY A 1001 -10.77 -31.23 -15.71
N SER A 1002 -11.79 -31.51 -16.54
CA SER A 1002 -11.72 -31.30 -18.00
C SER A 1002 -12.13 -29.88 -18.45
N SER A 1003 -12.70 -29.08 -17.55
CA SER A 1003 -12.91 -27.63 -17.71
C SER A 1003 -11.81 -26.77 -17.07
N GLY A 1004 -10.80 -27.38 -16.45
CA GLY A 1004 -9.68 -26.68 -15.81
C GLY A 1004 -9.99 -26.12 -14.41
N GLU A 1005 -11.05 -26.59 -13.76
CA GLU A 1005 -11.39 -26.21 -12.38
C GLU A 1005 -10.56 -27.04 -11.39
N ASP A 1006 -9.88 -26.41 -10.44
CA ASP A 1006 -9.12 -27.11 -9.39
C ASP A 1006 -10.04 -27.74 -8.32
N PHE A 1007 -9.54 -28.75 -7.60
CA PHE A 1007 -10.32 -29.51 -6.62
C PHE A 1007 -10.93 -28.63 -5.51
N ALA A 1008 -10.22 -27.60 -5.04
CA ALA A 1008 -10.75 -26.69 -4.02
C ALA A 1008 -11.84 -25.75 -4.57
N SER A 1009 -11.68 -25.26 -5.80
CA SER A 1009 -12.72 -24.51 -6.51
C SER A 1009 -13.97 -25.37 -6.68
N TRP A 1010 -13.81 -26.59 -7.20
CA TRP A 1010 -14.92 -27.51 -7.42
C TRP A 1010 -15.65 -27.86 -6.12
N LEU A 1011 -14.92 -28.07 -5.01
CA LEU A 1011 -15.54 -28.36 -3.71
C LEU A 1011 -16.33 -27.16 -3.18
N ASN A 1012 -15.89 -25.94 -3.50
CA ASN A 1012 -16.59 -24.70 -3.17
C ASN A 1012 -17.80 -24.42 -4.08
N THR A 1013 -17.81 -24.86 -5.34
CA THR A 1013 -18.87 -24.58 -6.32
C THR A 1013 -19.94 -25.69 -6.43
N SER A 1014 -19.57 -26.95 -6.19
CA SER A 1014 -20.45 -28.11 -6.40
C SER A 1014 -21.44 -28.37 -5.27
N GLY A 1015 -21.10 -28.00 -4.04
CA GLY A 1015 -21.84 -28.40 -2.83
C GLY A 1015 -21.75 -29.89 -2.50
N ALA A 1016 -20.81 -30.63 -3.11
CA ALA A 1016 -20.44 -31.98 -2.72
C ALA A 1016 -19.75 -31.99 -1.35
N ASP A 1017 -19.82 -33.13 -0.65
CA ASP A 1017 -19.36 -33.36 0.73
C ASP A 1017 -19.08 -32.09 1.58
N PRO A 1018 -20.11 -31.51 2.23
CA PRO A 1018 -19.95 -30.34 3.10
C PRO A 1018 -18.98 -30.54 4.27
N GLN A 1019 -18.70 -31.79 4.66
CA GLN A 1019 -17.75 -32.12 5.72
C GLN A 1019 -16.31 -32.01 5.18
N ALA A 1020 -16.06 -32.52 3.97
CA ALA A 1020 -14.79 -32.31 3.27
C ALA A 1020 -14.49 -30.82 3.05
N LYS A 1021 -15.51 -30.03 2.65
CA LYS A 1021 -15.37 -28.58 2.53
C LYS A 1021 -15.00 -27.92 3.86
N SER A 1022 -15.72 -28.22 4.94
CA SER A 1022 -15.45 -27.63 6.25
C SER A 1022 -14.04 -27.94 6.78
N TYR A 1023 -13.48 -29.10 6.45
CA TYR A 1023 -12.09 -29.41 6.77
C TYR A 1023 -11.11 -28.63 5.90
N LEU A 1024 -11.37 -28.52 4.59
CA LEU A 1024 -10.51 -27.80 3.67
C LEU A 1024 -10.43 -26.29 4.01
N ASP A 1025 -11.58 -25.67 4.30
CA ASP A 1025 -11.68 -24.25 4.69
C ASP A 1025 -10.84 -23.95 5.95
N GLY A 1026 -10.96 -24.80 6.99
CA GLY A 1026 -10.20 -24.62 8.23
C GLY A 1026 -8.69 -24.88 8.07
N MET A 1027 -8.29 -25.79 7.17
CA MET A 1027 -6.88 -25.99 6.84
C MET A 1027 -6.33 -24.82 6.01
N GLN A 1028 -7.08 -24.29 5.05
CA GLN A 1028 -6.70 -23.08 4.30
C GLN A 1028 -6.51 -21.88 5.24
N SER A 1029 -7.40 -21.69 6.23
CA SER A 1029 -7.25 -20.67 7.28
C SER A 1029 -5.93 -20.85 8.05
N SER A 1030 -5.64 -22.07 8.52
CA SER A 1030 -4.40 -22.40 9.23
C SER A 1030 -3.13 -22.14 8.39
N PHE A 1031 -3.11 -22.49 7.09
CA PHE A 1031 -1.96 -22.19 6.22
C PHE A 1031 -1.87 -20.71 5.81
N THR A 1032 -2.99 -19.99 5.79
CA THR A 1032 -3.01 -18.52 5.64
C THR A 1032 -2.32 -17.88 6.85
N ASP A 1033 -2.66 -18.31 8.06
CA ASP A 1033 -2.05 -17.80 9.28
C ASP A 1033 -0.58 -18.19 9.44
N LEU A 1034 -0.14 -19.36 8.95
CA LEU A 1034 1.30 -19.65 8.86
C LEU A 1034 2.03 -18.70 7.88
N GLY A 1035 1.39 -18.30 6.78
CA GLY A 1035 1.92 -17.26 5.89
C GLY A 1035 2.00 -15.90 6.60
N ASN A 1036 0.93 -15.50 7.29
CA ASN A 1036 0.87 -14.28 8.10
C ASN A 1036 1.92 -14.27 9.22
N ALA A 1037 2.24 -15.44 9.79
CA ALA A 1037 3.25 -15.63 10.82
C ALA A 1037 4.70 -15.55 10.33
N GLY A 1038 4.96 -15.47 9.01
CA GLY A 1038 6.31 -15.26 8.45
C GLY A 1038 6.88 -16.40 7.59
N LEU A 1039 6.10 -17.45 7.29
CA LEU A 1039 6.50 -18.42 6.26
C LEU A 1039 6.30 -17.84 4.86
N ASN A 1040 7.30 -17.97 3.99
CA ASN A 1040 7.16 -17.66 2.57
C ASN A 1040 6.36 -18.74 1.81
N SER A 1041 5.92 -18.47 0.58
CA SER A 1041 5.06 -19.39 -0.20
C SER A 1041 5.66 -20.79 -0.41
N ALA A 1042 6.99 -20.93 -0.46
CA ALA A 1042 7.64 -22.23 -0.60
C ALA A 1042 7.71 -23.00 0.74
N GLU A 1043 7.88 -22.29 1.86
CA GLU A 1043 7.78 -22.85 3.21
C GLU A 1043 6.33 -23.27 3.51
N VAL A 1044 5.34 -22.44 3.18
CA VAL A 1044 3.90 -22.80 3.27
C VAL A 1044 3.58 -24.01 2.38
N GLY A 1045 4.08 -24.06 1.15
CA GLY A 1045 3.90 -25.20 0.25
C GLY A 1045 4.56 -26.50 0.73
N ARG A 1046 5.72 -26.44 1.39
CA ARG A 1046 6.34 -27.60 2.07
C ARG A 1046 5.55 -28.02 3.31
N SER A 1047 5.04 -27.06 4.07
CA SER A 1047 4.23 -27.25 5.28
C SER A 1047 2.89 -27.93 4.95
N SER A 1048 2.17 -27.45 3.93
CA SER A 1048 0.93 -28.08 3.47
C SER A 1048 1.18 -29.47 2.87
N LEU A 1049 2.32 -29.70 2.22
CA LEU A 1049 2.72 -31.04 1.77
C LEU A 1049 3.06 -31.99 2.93
N PHE A 1050 3.71 -31.51 3.99
CA PHE A 1050 3.98 -32.32 5.19
C PHE A 1050 2.69 -32.76 5.88
N VAL A 1051 1.74 -31.83 6.04
CA VAL A 1051 0.40 -32.12 6.59
C VAL A 1051 -0.42 -33.02 5.68
N ALA A 1052 -0.41 -32.81 4.36
CA ALA A 1052 -1.10 -33.67 3.40
C ALA A 1052 -0.60 -35.12 3.45
N ASN A 1053 0.72 -35.31 3.59
CA ASN A 1053 1.30 -36.63 3.81
C ASN A 1053 0.84 -37.24 5.14
N LYS A 1054 0.82 -36.49 6.25
CA LYS A 1054 0.28 -36.97 7.54
C LYS A 1054 -1.20 -37.38 7.45
N ILE A 1055 -2.04 -36.63 6.74
CA ILE A 1055 -3.46 -36.93 6.56
C ILE A 1055 -3.64 -38.24 5.77
N LEU A 1056 -2.94 -38.38 4.63
CA LEU A 1056 -3.14 -39.50 3.70
C LEU A 1056 -2.30 -40.75 4.01
N ALA A 1057 -1.38 -40.69 4.99
CA ALA A 1057 -0.46 -41.79 5.37
C ALA A 1057 -1.14 -43.13 5.77
N SER A 1058 -2.47 -43.13 5.98
CA SER A 1058 -3.26 -44.31 6.38
C SER A 1058 -4.29 -44.76 5.34
N SER A 1059 -4.33 -44.13 4.16
CA SER A 1059 -5.34 -44.40 3.12
C SER A 1059 -4.72 -44.81 1.78
N ASP A 1060 -5.21 -45.90 1.18
CA ASP A 1060 -5.08 -46.17 -0.26
C ASP A 1060 -5.93 -45.14 -1.04
N SER A 1061 -5.37 -43.94 -1.23
CA SER A 1061 -6.09 -42.77 -1.73
C SER A 1061 -6.02 -42.58 -3.24
N ALA A 1062 -7.14 -42.15 -3.83
CA ALA A 1062 -7.15 -41.61 -5.20
C ALA A 1062 -6.66 -40.15 -5.23
N LEU A 1063 -6.85 -39.42 -4.12
CA LEU A 1063 -6.27 -38.12 -3.85
C LEU A 1063 -4.78 -38.27 -3.52
N SER A 1064 -3.90 -37.52 -4.19
CA SER A 1064 -2.47 -37.51 -3.85
C SER A 1064 -2.15 -36.42 -2.82
N PRO A 1065 -1.10 -36.59 -1.99
CA PRO A 1065 -0.64 -35.55 -1.07
C PRO A 1065 -0.31 -34.23 -1.75
N GLN A 1066 0.17 -34.24 -3.01
CA GLN A 1066 0.46 -33.03 -3.77
C GLN A 1066 -0.81 -32.25 -4.14
N ILE A 1067 -1.87 -32.93 -4.54
CA ILE A 1067 -3.16 -32.29 -4.88
C ILE A 1067 -3.83 -31.76 -3.60
N LEU A 1068 -3.76 -32.50 -2.49
CA LEU A 1068 -4.25 -32.01 -1.20
C LEU A 1068 -3.43 -30.81 -0.69
N ALA A 1069 -2.10 -30.83 -0.83
CA ALA A 1069 -1.23 -29.71 -0.46
C ALA A 1069 -1.54 -28.43 -1.24
N GLN A 1070 -1.83 -28.56 -2.54
CA GLN A 1070 -2.28 -27.46 -3.40
C GLN A 1070 -3.68 -26.97 -3.02
N ALA A 1071 -4.58 -27.86 -2.63
CA ALA A 1071 -5.92 -27.51 -2.19
C ALA A 1071 -5.95 -26.84 -0.80
N MET A 1072 -5.01 -27.17 0.09
CA MET A 1072 -4.88 -26.58 1.43
C MET A 1072 -4.06 -25.29 1.47
N ALA A 1073 -3.19 -25.05 0.49
CA ALA A 1073 -2.45 -23.80 0.42
C ALA A 1073 -3.41 -22.60 0.23
N PRO A 1074 -3.12 -21.43 0.83
CA PRO A 1074 -3.85 -20.21 0.52
C PRO A 1074 -3.74 -19.90 -0.98
N LYS A 1075 -4.86 -19.51 -1.61
CA LYS A 1075 -4.82 -19.03 -2.99
C LYS A 1075 -4.19 -17.63 -3.00
N GLN A 1076 -3.16 -17.47 -3.83
CA GLN A 1076 -2.54 -16.17 -4.16
C GLN A 1076 -3.44 -15.36 -5.08
#